data_AF-A0A674DK70-F1
#
_entry.id   AF-A0A674DK70-F1
#
_cell.length_a   1.000
_cell.length_b   1.000
_cell.length_c   1.000
_cell.angle_alpha   90.00
_cell.angle_beta   90.00
_cell.angle_gamma   90.00
#
_symmetry.space_group_name_H-M   'P 1'
#
loop_
_entity.id
_entity.type
_entity.pdbx_description
1 polymer ?
#
loop_
_entity_poly.entity_id
_entity_poly.type
_entity_poly.pdbx_seq_one_letter_code
_entity_poly.pdbx_strand_id
1 'polypeptide(L)'
;MKDEKLSLIELLNHFSMETKQSRISNYDKYKVLFIFDGLDECRLPLDFQKNKICWDVTKSTSVDVLLTNLIKGNLLPSALLWITTRPAAANRIPSECVDQVTEVRGFNDPQKEEYFRKRFNDEDLASRIISHIKTSRSLHIMCHIPVFCWISATVLEHMLKHKREEMPKTLTEMYTHLVVFHTKQKNEKYLGKEETGPHWNNESILSLGKLAFQQLVNGNLIFYEEDLKEAGIDVNEASVYSGLCTQIFKEECGLYQDKVYCFVHLSIQEFLAAVYVFLSFINNNENLMKKLKTKDKSEVTFYKSAVDKALHSETGDLDLFLRFLLGLSLESNQKHLRGLLTKTRSSSQSHEETVKYIKQKIGKNLSPERSINLFHCLNELNDHSLVEEIQSYLRSGSLSEPNLSPAQWSALVFVLLTSEKELDVFDLKKYSRSEEGLLRLLPVVKASRAALLSGCGVSEEGCDSLVSALRSNPSHLRELDLSNNGLKDSGVKLLSTGLGNPHCRLETLRLSGCGVTEEGCASLVSALESNPSHLRELDLSNNDLKDSGVKLLSAGLGNLHCKLETLRLTGCLVTEEGCASLVSALRSNPSHLRELDLSYNHPGDSGVRLLSAGLEDPHCRLEKLNVEHGGENRMKPGIRKYVCDLTLDPNTVNRLLSLSEENRKVTWRREKQPYPDHPERFEDCRQVLCREGLTGRCYWEVEWSGGADIGVTYKGISRRGRGEDCCLGYNDKSWSLFCDDNSYSAWYNNNSTTIDVPSSRSHRVGVYLDWPAGTLSFYRASSDTLTHLITFTSTFTEPLYPGFRVYYVGSSVSLK
;
A
#
# COMPACT_ATOMS: atom_id res chain seq x y z
N MET A 1 21.99 9.97 -46.65
CA MET A 1 22.84 10.14 -45.44
C MET A 1 23.36 8.85 -44.81
N LYS A 2 22.59 7.76 -44.62
CA LYS A 2 23.05 6.57 -43.84
C LYS A 2 24.30 5.89 -44.41
N ASP A 3 24.47 5.90 -45.73
CA ASP A 3 25.62 5.31 -46.43
C ASP A 3 26.61 6.35 -46.98
N GLU A 4 26.40 7.64 -46.69
CA GLU A 4 27.23 8.74 -47.17
C GLU A 4 28.36 9.05 -46.18
N LYS A 5 29.53 9.41 -46.72
CA LYS A 5 30.65 9.91 -45.92
C LYS A 5 30.65 11.43 -45.98
N LEU A 6 30.46 12.06 -44.83
CA LEU A 6 30.42 13.51 -44.67
C LEU A 6 31.43 13.91 -43.60
N SER A 7 32.04 15.08 -43.74
CA SER A 7 32.79 15.72 -42.66
C SER A 7 31.82 16.40 -41.69
N LEU A 8 32.28 16.76 -40.48
CA LEU A 8 31.44 17.47 -39.53
C LEU A 8 30.98 18.83 -40.09
N ILE A 9 31.87 19.54 -40.80
CA ILE A 9 31.54 20.81 -41.44
C ILE A 9 30.52 20.61 -42.57
N GLU A 10 30.68 19.58 -43.40
CA GLU A 10 29.69 19.26 -44.45
C GLU A 10 28.34 18.91 -43.84
N LEU A 11 28.32 18.17 -42.73
CA LEU A 11 27.11 17.81 -42.00
C LEU A 11 26.40 19.06 -41.44
N LEU A 12 27.14 19.99 -40.83
CA LEU A 12 26.55 21.22 -40.29
C LEU A 12 26.05 22.15 -41.41
N ASN A 13 26.83 22.29 -42.49
CA ASN A 13 26.41 23.04 -43.67
C ASN A 13 25.23 22.41 -44.41
N HIS A 14 24.99 21.11 -44.21
CA HIS A 14 23.82 20.43 -44.74
C HIS A 14 22.54 20.85 -43.97
N PHE A 15 22.64 21.05 -42.65
CA PHE A 15 21.50 21.40 -41.80
C PHE A 15 21.27 22.92 -41.61
N SER A 16 22.23 23.80 -41.91
CA SER A 16 22.05 25.26 -41.89
C SER A 16 22.66 25.96 -43.11
N MET A 17 21.81 26.54 -43.97
CA MET A 17 22.23 27.43 -45.06
C MET A 17 22.94 28.68 -44.53
N GLU A 18 22.58 29.19 -43.35
CA GLU A 18 23.25 30.37 -42.76
C GLU A 18 24.70 30.05 -42.38
N THR A 19 25.00 28.82 -41.90
CA THR A 19 26.39 28.40 -41.63
C THR A 19 27.22 28.32 -42.91
N LYS A 20 26.60 27.86 -44.01
CA LYS A 20 27.23 27.81 -45.34
C LYS A 20 27.51 29.20 -45.91
N GLN A 21 26.62 30.17 -45.67
CA GLN A 21 26.79 31.56 -46.12
C GLN A 21 27.76 32.38 -45.25
N SER A 22 27.80 32.12 -43.95
CA SER A 22 28.66 32.83 -42.99
C SER A 22 30.13 32.40 -43.01
N ARG A 23 30.49 31.37 -43.80
CA ARG A 23 31.87 30.83 -43.94
C ARG A 23 32.53 30.50 -42.59
N ILE A 24 31.74 30.11 -41.60
CA ILE A 24 32.24 29.68 -40.30
C ILE A 24 33.00 28.36 -40.52
N SER A 25 34.32 28.46 -40.55
CA SER A 25 35.24 27.33 -40.81
C SER A 25 36.04 26.95 -39.57
N ASN A 26 36.07 27.81 -38.55
CA ASN A 26 36.78 27.59 -37.30
C ASN A 26 35.81 27.73 -36.12
N TYR A 27 35.22 26.61 -35.72
CA TYR A 27 34.27 26.52 -34.62
C TYR A 27 34.93 26.68 -33.24
N ASP A 28 36.25 26.53 -33.11
CA ASP A 28 36.99 26.70 -31.85
C ASP A 28 36.99 28.16 -31.34
N LYS A 29 36.63 29.11 -32.21
CA LYS A 29 36.50 30.53 -31.84
C LYS A 29 35.17 30.89 -31.18
N TYR A 30 34.21 29.96 -31.17
CA TYR A 30 32.85 30.20 -30.71
C TYR A 30 32.50 29.27 -29.56
N LYS A 31 31.60 29.72 -28.68
CA LYS A 31 30.93 28.81 -27.74
C LYS A 31 29.82 28.10 -28.49
N VAL A 32 30.02 26.81 -28.76
CA VAL A 32 29.08 25.97 -29.50
C VAL A 32 28.33 25.07 -28.50
N LEU A 33 27.01 24.96 -28.67
CA LEU A 33 26.17 24.00 -27.95
C LEU A 33 25.45 23.13 -28.98
N PHE A 34 25.61 21.81 -28.85
CA PHE A 34 24.83 20.82 -29.59
C PHE A 34 23.72 20.28 -28.68
N ILE A 35 22.48 20.33 -29.17
CA ILE A 35 21.34 19.71 -28.49
C ILE A 35 20.91 18.49 -29.30
N PHE A 36 21.09 17.30 -28.74
CA PHE A 36 20.61 16.04 -29.31
C PHE A 36 19.34 15.63 -28.59
N ASP A 37 18.21 15.95 -29.19
CA ASP A 37 16.91 15.58 -28.66
C ASP A 37 16.55 14.15 -29.08
N GLY A 38 16.28 13.25 -28.12
CA GLY A 38 15.79 11.89 -28.35
C GLY A 38 16.87 10.90 -28.82
N LEU A 39 17.93 10.66 -28.05
CA LEU A 39 18.98 9.68 -28.41
C LEU A 39 18.43 8.27 -28.62
N ASP A 40 17.35 7.89 -27.94
CA ASP A 40 16.69 6.59 -28.09
C ASP A 40 16.03 6.42 -29.47
N GLU A 41 15.80 7.51 -30.20
CA GLU A 41 15.32 7.50 -31.59
C GLU A 41 16.47 7.29 -32.58
N CYS A 42 17.71 7.36 -32.12
CA CYS A 42 18.89 7.22 -32.95
C CYS A 42 19.06 5.76 -33.41
N ARG A 43 18.79 5.53 -34.70
CA ARG A 43 19.00 4.25 -35.41
C ARG A 43 20.47 3.92 -35.71
N LEU A 44 21.41 4.82 -35.38
CA LEU A 44 22.83 4.56 -35.56
C LEU A 44 23.33 3.62 -34.44
N PRO A 45 24.34 2.76 -34.71
CA PRO A 45 24.88 1.86 -33.69
C PRO A 45 25.42 2.59 -32.45
N LEU A 46 26.04 3.75 -32.64
CA LEU A 46 26.81 4.49 -31.64
C LEU A 46 27.91 3.61 -31.01
N ASP A 47 28.70 2.94 -31.86
CA ASP A 47 29.74 2.01 -31.38
C ASP A 47 30.98 2.79 -30.91
N PHE A 48 30.95 3.25 -29.66
CA PHE A 48 32.05 3.97 -29.03
C PHE A 48 33.35 3.15 -28.94
N GLN A 49 33.33 1.83 -29.09
CA GLN A 49 34.53 0.99 -29.01
C GLN A 49 35.19 0.75 -30.36
N LYS A 50 34.40 0.45 -31.40
CA LYS A 50 34.93 0.10 -32.74
C LYS A 50 35.06 1.28 -33.68
N ASN A 51 34.37 2.39 -33.41
CA ASN A 51 34.45 3.55 -34.29
C ASN A 51 35.85 4.15 -34.31
N LYS A 52 36.31 4.50 -35.52
CA LYS A 52 37.62 5.11 -35.74
C LYS A 52 37.67 6.48 -35.08
N ILE A 53 38.80 6.80 -34.48
CA ILE A 53 39.03 8.11 -33.89
C ILE A 53 39.15 9.16 -35.01
N CYS A 54 38.42 10.26 -34.88
CA CYS A 54 38.44 11.40 -35.78
C CYS A 54 38.68 12.68 -34.97
N TRP A 55 39.75 13.41 -35.29
CA TRP A 55 40.11 14.69 -34.66
C TRP A 55 39.91 15.88 -35.60
N ASP A 56 39.67 15.61 -36.88
CA ASP A 56 39.62 16.61 -37.94
C ASP A 56 38.18 16.80 -38.41
N VAL A 57 37.66 18.01 -38.20
CA VAL A 57 36.30 18.42 -38.56
C VAL A 57 36.05 18.48 -40.07
N THR A 58 37.11 18.49 -40.89
CA THR A 58 37.05 18.49 -42.37
C THR A 58 37.12 17.08 -42.97
N LYS A 59 37.44 16.06 -42.18
CA LYS A 59 37.62 14.69 -42.68
C LYS A 59 36.28 13.97 -42.84
N SER A 60 35.98 13.52 -44.05
CA SER A 60 34.73 12.81 -44.33
C SER A 60 34.73 11.38 -43.77
N THR A 61 33.70 11.05 -43.00
CA THR A 61 33.48 9.73 -42.37
C THR A 61 31.98 9.47 -42.21
N SER A 62 31.58 8.32 -41.66
CA SER A 62 30.16 8.06 -41.38
C SER A 62 29.64 8.96 -40.25
N VAL A 63 28.34 9.27 -40.30
CA VAL A 63 27.67 10.07 -39.25
C VAL A 63 27.80 9.41 -37.87
N ASP A 64 27.77 8.08 -37.79
CA ASP A 64 28.00 7.31 -36.56
C ASP A 64 29.38 7.59 -35.94
N VAL A 65 30.42 7.65 -36.78
CA VAL A 65 31.78 7.99 -36.34
C VAL A 65 31.86 9.46 -35.93
N LEU A 66 31.20 10.38 -36.65
CA LEU A 66 31.17 11.79 -36.27
C LEU A 66 30.51 11.98 -34.89
N LEU A 67 29.34 11.39 -34.66
CA LEU A 67 28.57 11.56 -33.43
C LEU A 67 29.33 10.99 -32.22
N THR A 68 29.88 9.78 -32.33
CA THR A 68 30.66 9.16 -31.26
C THR A 68 31.92 9.94 -30.91
N ASN A 69 32.61 10.52 -31.91
CA ASN A 69 33.79 11.36 -31.66
C ASN A 69 33.44 12.75 -31.11
N LEU A 70 32.29 13.31 -31.46
CA LEU A 70 31.79 14.56 -30.86
C LEU A 70 31.45 14.33 -29.39
N ILE A 71 30.73 13.25 -29.06
CA ILE A 71 30.37 12.90 -27.68
C ILE A 71 31.60 12.58 -26.82
N LYS A 72 32.62 11.93 -27.39
CA LYS A 72 33.91 11.71 -26.71
C LYS A 72 34.76 12.98 -26.54
N GLY A 73 34.38 14.08 -27.16
CA GLY A 73 35.18 15.31 -27.19
C GLY A 73 36.40 15.27 -28.11
N ASN A 74 36.50 14.28 -29.02
CA ASN A 74 37.59 14.22 -30.01
C ASN A 74 37.39 15.26 -31.14
N LEU A 75 36.13 15.53 -31.49
CA LEU A 75 35.75 16.61 -32.39
C LEU A 75 35.20 17.76 -31.55
N LEU A 76 35.68 18.98 -31.77
CA LEU A 76 35.24 20.19 -31.06
C LEU A 76 35.24 20.05 -29.53
N PRO A 77 36.40 19.82 -28.88
CA PRO A 77 36.49 19.55 -27.44
C PRO A 77 35.94 20.68 -26.55
N SER A 78 35.81 21.90 -27.07
CA SER A 78 35.24 23.05 -26.34
C SER A 78 33.73 23.21 -26.51
N ALA A 79 33.08 22.35 -27.31
CA ALA A 79 31.63 22.38 -27.49
C ALA A 79 30.90 21.76 -26.30
N LEU A 80 29.76 22.33 -25.95
CA LEU A 80 28.85 21.76 -24.97
C LEU A 80 27.87 20.82 -25.68
N LEU A 81 27.49 19.74 -25.00
CA LEU A 81 26.49 18.80 -25.49
C LEU A 81 25.36 18.70 -24.47
N TRP A 82 24.11 18.83 -24.94
CA TRP A 82 22.92 18.50 -24.16
C TRP A 82 22.16 17.40 -24.89
N ILE A 83 22.09 16.23 -24.28
CA ILE A 83 21.42 15.05 -24.83
C ILE A 83 20.18 14.73 -24.01
N THR A 84 19.03 14.56 -24.65
CA THR A 84 17.82 14.03 -24.02
C THR A 84 17.61 12.58 -24.46
N THR A 85 17.18 11.71 -23.52
CA THR A 85 16.90 10.31 -23.85
C THR A 85 16.07 9.64 -22.76
N ARG A 86 15.36 8.56 -23.13
CA ARG A 86 14.73 7.65 -22.14
C ARG A 86 15.79 6.93 -21.29
N PRO A 87 15.52 6.66 -19.99
CA PRO A 87 16.50 6.04 -19.09
C PRO A 87 17.12 4.74 -19.62
N ALA A 88 16.33 3.90 -20.29
CA ALA A 88 16.81 2.63 -20.86
C ALA A 88 17.92 2.82 -21.92
N ALA A 89 17.92 3.94 -22.63
CA ALA A 89 18.90 4.24 -23.68
C ALA A 89 20.07 5.12 -23.21
N ALA A 90 20.02 5.66 -21.99
CA ALA A 90 21.10 6.48 -21.43
C ALA A 90 22.43 5.71 -21.33
N ASN A 91 22.36 4.40 -21.05
CA ASN A 91 23.53 3.51 -20.97
C ASN A 91 24.25 3.30 -22.30
N ARG A 92 23.69 3.77 -23.43
CA ARG A 92 24.37 3.76 -24.72
C ARG A 92 25.55 4.73 -24.76
N ILE A 93 25.54 5.77 -23.91
CA ILE A 93 26.65 6.70 -23.76
C ILE A 93 27.56 6.21 -22.63
N PRO A 94 28.88 6.09 -22.86
CA PRO A 94 29.83 5.79 -21.80
C PRO A 94 29.75 6.84 -20.68
N SER A 95 29.69 6.40 -19.41
CA SER A 95 29.58 7.30 -18.26
C SER A 95 30.74 8.30 -18.14
N GLU A 96 31.92 7.92 -18.64
CA GLU A 96 33.11 8.77 -18.77
C GLU A 96 32.92 9.97 -19.71
N CYS A 97 31.91 9.96 -20.58
CA CYS A 97 31.56 11.07 -21.48
C CYS A 97 30.44 11.97 -20.92
N VAL A 98 30.01 11.78 -19.67
CA VAL A 98 28.86 12.47 -19.08
C VAL A 98 29.27 13.26 -17.84
N ASP A 99 29.23 14.59 -17.95
CA ASP A 99 29.55 15.49 -16.82
C ASP A 99 28.39 15.62 -15.83
N GLN A 100 27.15 15.65 -16.31
CA GLN A 100 25.95 15.85 -15.50
C GLN A 100 24.75 15.09 -16.06
N VAL A 101 23.96 14.49 -15.15
CA VAL A 101 22.68 13.84 -15.48
C VAL A 101 21.55 14.56 -14.74
N THR A 102 20.50 14.92 -15.47
CA THR A 102 19.28 15.50 -14.90
C THR A 102 18.08 14.66 -15.28
N GLU A 103 17.29 14.25 -14.28
CA GLU A 103 16.08 13.45 -14.48
C GLU A 103 14.84 14.36 -14.53
N VAL A 104 14.09 14.31 -15.63
CA VAL A 104 12.80 15.01 -15.74
C VAL A 104 11.71 14.13 -15.16
N ARG A 105 11.22 14.49 -13.97
CA ARG A 105 10.27 13.65 -13.20
C ARG A 105 8.80 13.86 -13.56
N GLY A 106 8.41 14.96 -14.21
CA GLY A 106 7.00 15.25 -14.52
C GLY A 106 6.32 16.15 -13.48
N PHE A 107 4.98 16.10 -13.41
CA PHE A 107 4.14 17.00 -12.61
C PHE A 107 3.89 16.46 -11.19
N ASN A 108 4.16 17.28 -10.17
CA ASN A 108 3.65 17.04 -8.82
C ASN A 108 2.12 17.30 -8.73
N ASP A 109 1.49 16.91 -7.63
CA ASP A 109 0.03 17.01 -7.48
C ASP A 109 -0.53 18.43 -7.70
N PRO A 110 0.07 19.51 -7.13
CA PRO A 110 -0.33 20.88 -7.45
C PRO A 110 -0.21 21.23 -8.95
N GLN A 111 0.88 20.83 -9.60
CA GLN A 111 1.11 21.09 -11.04
C GLN A 111 0.11 20.37 -11.94
N LYS A 112 -0.35 19.17 -11.55
CA LYS A 112 -1.42 18.46 -12.27
C LYS A 112 -2.69 19.30 -12.31
N GLU A 113 -3.13 19.82 -11.15
CA GLU A 113 -4.32 20.66 -11.09
C GLU A 113 -4.13 21.97 -11.86
N GLU A 114 -2.96 22.59 -11.73
CA GLU A 114 -2.61 23.82 -12.45
C GLU A 114 -2.71 23.64 -13.97
N TYR A 115 -2.25 22.50 -14.49
CA TYR A 115 -2.37 22.17 -15.90
C TYR A 115 -3.84 22.16 -16.35
N PHE A 116 -4.73 21.46 -15.63
CA PHE A 116 -6.14 21.38 -16.02
C PHE A 116 -6.85 22.74 -15.91
N ARG A 117 -6.56 23.52 -14.85
CA ARG A 117 -7.10 24.88 -14.72
C ARG A 117 -6.63 25.80 -15.85
N LYS A 118 -5.36 25.70 -16.26
CA LYS A 118 -4.84 26.49 -17.39
C LYS A 118 -5.37 26.04 -18.75
N ARG A 119 -5.72 24.76 -18.90
CA ARG A 119 -6.18 24.18 -20.18
C ARG A 119 -7.63 24.50 -20.52
N PHE A 120 -8.48 24.75 -19.52
CA PHE A 120 -9.91 25.02 -19.72
C PHE A 120 -10.29 26.40 -19.19
N ASN A 121 -10.94 27.21 -20.03
CA ASN A 121 -11.46 28.52 -19.63
C ASN A 121 -12.69 28.42 -18.71
N ASP A 122 -13.36 27.27 -18.69
CA ASP A 122 -14.54 26.99 -17.86
C ASP A 122 -14.10 26.32 -16.55
N GLU A 123 -14.21 27.07 -15.44
CA GLU A 123 -13.83 26.63 -14.09
C GLU A 123 -14.68 25.46 -13.56
N ASP A 124 -15.96 25.33 -13.95
CA ASP A 124 -16.79 24.19 -13.56
C ASP A 124 -16.32 22.92 -14.26
N LEU A 125 -16.05 23.02 -15.56
CA LEU A 125 -15.51 21.90 -16.34
C LEU A 125 -14.14 21.47 -15.81
N ALA A 126 -13.24 22.42 -15.53
CA ALA A 126 -11.93 22.14 -14.94
C ALA A 126 -12.05 21.44 -13.59
N SER A 127 -12.93 21.95 -12.71
CA SER A 127 -13.17 21.39 -11.37
C SER A 127 -13.72 19.97 -11.44
N ARG A 128 -14.66 19.69 -12.37
CA ARG A 128 -15.22 18.36 -12.59
C ARG A 128 -14.19 17.37 -13.12
N ILE A 129 -13.33 17.79 -14.05
CA ILE A 129 -12.23 16.96 -14.58
C ILE A 129 -11.22 16.64 -13.47
N ILE A 130 -10.78 17.65 -12.72
CA ILE A 130 -9.86 17.47 -11.59
C ILE A 130 -10.46 16.52 -10.56
N SER A 131 -11.73 16.71 -10.20
CA SER A 131 -12.44 15.83 -9.27
C SER A 131 -12.46 14.40 -9.78
N HIS A 132 -12.79 14.17 -11.05
CA HIS A 132 -12.84 12.84 -11.62
C HIS A 132 -11.44 12.17 -11.64
N ILE A 133 -10.41 12.90 -12.06
CA ILE A 133 -9.03 12.40 -12.04
C ILE A 133 -8.61 12.03 -10.62
N LYS A 134 -8.95 12.84 -9.61
CA LYS A 134 -8.66 12.53 -8.20
C LYS A 134 -9.41 11.29 -7.70
N THR A 135 -10.65 11.07 -8.15
CA THR A 135 -11.40 9.85 -7.78
C THR A 135 -10.80 8.57 -8.37
N SER A 136 -10.16 8.65 -9.55
CA SER A 136 -9.45 7.50 -10.13
C SER A 136 -7.95 7.58 -9.83
N ARG A 137 -7.52 6.87 -8.80
CA ARG A 137 -6.11 6.90 -8.36
C ARG A 137 -5.14 6.49 -9.46
N SER A 138 -5.52 5.53 -10.30
CA SER A 138 -4.78 5.12 -11.50
C SER A 138 -4.57 6.29 -12.47
N LEU A 139 -5.64 7.01 -12.83
CA LEU A 139 -5.54 8.19 -13.71
C LEU A 139 -4.72 9.31 -13.06
N HIS A 140 -4.92 9.56 -11.76
CA HIS A 140 -4.18 10.57 -11.02
C HIS A 140 -2.67 10.32 -10.98
N ILE A 141 -2.25 9.06 -10.80
CA ILE A 141 -0.85 8.65 -10.84
C ILE A 141 -0.28 8.83 -12.24
N MET A 142 -1.02 8.42 -13.28
CA MET A 142 -0.56 8.56 -14.66
C MET A 142 -0.40 10.03 -15.09
N CYS A 143 -1.26 10.93 -14.61
CA CYS A 143 -1.14 12.38 -14.83
C CYS A 143 0.16 12.99 -14.25
N HIS A 144 0.99 12.21 -13.55
CA HIS A 144 2.37 12.62 -13.29
C HIS A 144 3.16 12.89 -14.58
N ILE A 145 2.90 12.13 -15.65
CA ILE A 145 3.52 12.37 -16.96
C ILE A 145 2.62 13.33 -17.77
N PRO A 146 3.13 14.50 -18.21
CA PRO A 146 2.32 15.55 -18.83
C PRO A 146 1.48 15.11 -20.04
N VAL A 147 1.96 14.15 -20.84
CA VAL A 147 1.20 13.64 -21.99
C VAL A 147 -0.12 12.99 -21.57
N PHE A 148 -0.17 12.33 -20.41
CA PHE A 148 -1.41 11.76 -19.90
C PHE A 148 -2.37 12.85 -19.45
N CYS A 149 -1.89 13.98 -18.94
CA CYS A 149 -2.76 15.14 -18.67
C CYS A 149 -3.39 15.66 -19.97
N TRP A 150 -2.64 15.72 -21.06
CA TRP A 150 -3.18 16.11 -22.37
C TRP A 150 -4.23 15.11 -22.89
N ILE A 151 -3.97 13.81 -22.80
CA ILE A 151 -4.92 12.76 -23.20
C ILE A 151 -6.18 12.83 -22.35
N SER A 152 -6.04 12.87 -21.02
CA SER A 152 -7.16 12.98 -20.08
C SER A 152 -7.98 14.24 -20.32
N ALA A 153 -7.33 15.40 -20.52
CA ALA A 153 -8.03 16.64 -20.83
C ALA A 153 -8.85 16.51 -22.12
N THR A 154 -8.25 15.97 -23.19
CA THR A 154 -8.90 15.86 -24.51
C THR A 154 -10.13 14.94 -24.46
N VAL A 155 -9.99 13.76 -23.87
CA VAL A 155 -11.07 12.77 -23.80
C VAL A 155 -12.18 13.21 -22.85
N LEU A 156 -11.84 13.65 -21.63
CA LEU A 156 -12.82 14.02 -20.62
C LEU A 156 -13.58 15.30 -21.02
N GLU A 157 -12.93 16.27 -21.67
CA GLU A 157 -13.60 17.45 -22.23
C GLU A 157 -14.71 17.05 -23.21
N HIS A 158 -14.39 16.14 -24.15
CA HIS A 158 -15.36 15.67 -25.13
C HIS A 158 -16.51 14.88 -24.48
N MET A 159 -16.21 13.97 -23.56
CA MET A 159 -17.25 13.15 -22.91
C MET A 159 -18.19 13.99 -22.04
N LEU A 160 -17.66 14.95 -21.27
CA LEU A 160 -18.46 15.80 -20.38
C LEU A 160 -19.36 16.77 -21.15
N LYS A 161 -18.92 17.26 -22.33
CA LYS A 161 -19.74 18.13 -23.20
C LYS A 161 -20.94 17.40 -23.81
N HIS A 162 -20.81 16.12 -24.13
CA HIS A 162 -21.86 15.34 -24.81
C HIS A 162 -22.76 14.51 -23.88
N LYS A 163 -22.65 14.65 -22.55
CA LYS A 163 -23.50 13.98 -21.53
C LYS A 163 -23.70 12.47 -21.78
N ARG A 164 -22.64 11.74 -22.15
CA ARG A 164 -22.69 10.28 -22.37
C ARG A 164 -21.72 9.51 -21.47
N GLU A 165 -22.23 8.35 -21.05
CA GLU A 165 -21.56 7.17 -20.48
C GLU A 165 -20.76 7.32 -19.17
N GLU A 166 -20.51 6.16 -18.56
CA GLU A 166 -19.59 5.97 -17.45
C GLU A 166 -18.19 6.47 -17.84
N MET A 167 -17.56 7.26 -16.96
CA MET A 167 -16.25 7.82 -17.24
C MET A 167 -15.18 6.72 -17.27
N PRO A 168 -14.17 6.82 -18.14
CA PRO A 168 -13.09 5.84 -18.24
C PRO A 168 -12.33 5.74 -16.91
N LYS A 169 -12.15 4.52 -16.41
CA LYS A 169 -11.40 4.21 -15.18
C LYS A 169 -10.06 3.57 -15.46
N THR A 170 -9.93 2.90 -16.61
CA THR A 170 -8.69 2.21 -17.03
C THR A 170 -7.94 2.96 -18.12
N LEU A 171 -6.66 2.60 -18.32
CA LEU A 171 -5.87 3.20 -19.38
C LEU A 171 -6.39 2.78 -20.76
N THR A 172 -6.81 1.54 -20.90
CA THR A 172 -7.36 1.02 -22.16
C THR A 172 -8.65 1.76 -22.55
N GLU A 173 -9.54 2.03 -21.61
CA GLU A 173 -10.75 2.83 -21.86
C GLU A 173 -10.39 4.24 -22.34
N MET A 174 -9.46 4.89 -21.64
CA MET A 174 -8.97 6.23 -22.00
C MET A 174 -8.46 6.31 -23.44
N TYR A 175 -7.62 5.37 -23.86
CA TYR A 175 -7.06 5.34 -25.22
C TYR A 175 -8.07 4.91 -26.28
N THR A 176 -9.00 4.02 -25.92
CA THR A 176 -10.12 3.65 -26.79
C THR A 176 -10.96 4.88 -27.10
N HIS A 177 -11.31 5.68 -26.09
CA HIS A 177 -12.03 6.93 -26.29
C HIS A 177 -11.21 7.99 -27.05
N LEU A 178 -9.89 8.06 -26.85
CA LEU A 178 -9.00 8.96 -27.60
C LEU A 178 -9.05 8.66 -29.11
N VAL A 179 -8.91 7.39 -29.50
CA VAL A 179 -8.97 6.99 -30.92
C VAL A 179 -10.37 7.23 -31.49
N VAL A 180 -11.43 6.92 -30.75
CA VAL A 180 -12.82 7.21 -31.16
C VAL A 180 -13.01 8.71 -31.41
N PHE A 181 -12.52 9.55 -30.50
CA PHE A 181 -12.62 11.01 -30.61
C PHE A 181 -11.93 11.53 -31.89
N HIS A 182 -10.66 11.19 -32.10
CA HIS A 182 -9.92 11.65 -33.28
C HIS A 182 -10.47 11.10 -34.59
N THR A 183 -11.03 9.89 -34.58
CA THR A 183 -11.68 9.30 -35.75
C THR A 183 -12.94 10.08 -36.13
N LYS A 184 -13.79 10.44 -35.16
CA LYS A 184 -14.99 11.26 -35.41
C LYS A 184 -14.62 12.65 -35.95
N GLN A 185 -13.65 13.30 -35.30
CA GLN A 185 -13.18 14.63 -35.71
C GLN A 185 -12.61 14.62 -37.15
N LYS A 186 -11.90 13.56 -37.55
CA LYS A 186 -11.43 13.38 -38.93
C LYS A 186 -12.61 13.30 -39.91
N ASN A 187 -13.62 12.47 -39.61
CA ASN A 187 -14.76 12.28 -40.49
C ASN A 187 -15.57 13.58 -40.68
N GLU A 188 -15.80 14.32 -39.60
CA GLU A 188 -16.51 15.61 -39.64
C GLU A 188 -15.75 16.67 -40.46
N LYS A 189 -14.42 16.74 -40.30
CA LYS A 189 -13.60 17.80 -40.93
C LYS A 189 -13.35 17.58 -42.43
N TYR A 190 -13.24 16.33 -42.90
CA TYR A 190 -12.76 16.03 -44.26
C TYR A 190 -13.75 15.29 -45.16
N LEU A 191 -14.71 14.53 -44.61
CA LEU A 191 -15.68 13.78 -45.42
C LEU A 191 -17.02 14.50 -45.57
N GLY A 192 -17.25 15.61 -44.84
CA GLY A 192 -18.44 16.45 -44.99
C GLY A 192 -19.77 15.74 -44.70
N LYS A 193 -19.72 14.57 -44.06
CA LYS A 193 -20.90 13.79 -43.67
C LYS A 193 -21.14 13.95 -42.18
N GLU A 194 -22.28 14.53 -41.80
CA GLU A 194 -22.92 14.24 -40.52
C GLU A 194 -23.41 12.79 -40.56
N GLU A 195 -22.50 11.82 -40.48
CA GLU A 195 -22.92 10.42 -40.34
C GLU A 195 -23.40 10.21 -38.91
N THR A 196 -24.70 10.39 -38.72
CA THR A 196 -25.45 9.86 -37.58
C THR A 196 -25.43 8.32 -37.64
N GLY A 197 -24.30 7.71 -37.30
CA GLY A 197 -24.11 6.26 -37.25
C GLY A 197 -22.67 5.83 -36.91
N PRO A 198 -22.46 4.64 -36.32
CA PRO A 198 -21.15 4.14 -35.91
C PRO A 198 -20.41 3.47 -37.09
N HIS A 199 -20.39 4.06 -38.27
CA HIS A 199 -19.63 3.54 -39.41
C HIS A 199 -18.22 4.11 -39.38
N TRP A 200 -17.28 3.27 -38.96
CA TRP A 200 -15.85 3.56 -38.89
C TRP A 200 -15.25 3.48 -40.29
N ASN A 201 -14.28 4.34 -40.63
CA ASN A 201 -13.39 4.03 -41.75
C ASN A 201 -12.41 2.93 -41.29
N ASN A 202 -12.85 1.68 -41.42
CA ASN A 202 -12.17 0.49 -40.91
C ASN A 202 -10.76 0.32 -41.46
N GLU A 203 -10.55 0.74 -42.71
CA GLU A 203 -9.29 0.53 -43.42
C GLU A 203 -8.19 1.46 -42.89
N SER A 204 -8.53 2.72 -42.62
CA SER A 204 -7.60 3.74 -42.09
C SER A 204 -6.95 3.35 -40.75
N ILE A 205 -7.75 2.95 -39.75
CA ILE A 205 -7.24 2.63 -38.40
C ILE A 205 -6.48 1.30 -38.41
N LEU A 206 -6.94 0.34 -39.22
CA LEU A 206 -6.26 -0.94 -39.33
C LEU A 206 -4.88 -0.79 -39.98
N SER A 207 -4.74 0.03 -41.02
CA SER A 207 -3.45 0.35 -41.64
C SER A 207 -2.53 1.10 -40.67
N LEU A 208 -3.06 2.06 -39.91
CA LEU A 208 -2.30 2.73 -38.85
C LEU A 208 -1.83 1.78 -37.74
N GLY A 209 -2.71 0.89 -37.27
CA GLY A 209 -2.36 -0.10 -36.26
C GLY A 209 -1.35 -1.12 -36.78
N LYS A 210 -1.43 -1.50 -38.06
CA LYS A 210 -0.42 -2.33 -38.74
C LYS A 210 0.95 -1.65 -38.73
N LEU A 211 1.01 -0.39 -39.15
CA LEU A 211 2.23 0.42 -39.11
C LEU A 211 2.79 0.48 -37.68
N ALA A 212 1.92 0.80 -36.71
CA ALA A 212 2.30 0.90 -35.31
C ALA A 212 2.93 -0.40 -34.79
N PHE A 213 2.32 -1.55 -35.09
CA PHE A 213 2.85 -2.86 -34.70
C PHE A 213 4.18 -3.20 -35.39
N GLN A 214 4.31 -2.95 -36.69
CA GLN A 214 5.56 -3.20 -37.42
C GLN A 214 6.70 -2.36 -36.85
N GLN A 215 6.47 -1.06 -36.65
CA GLN A 215 7.50 -0.16 -36.12
C GLN A 215 7.80 -0.43 -34.65
N LEU A 216 6.82 -0.86 -33.85
CA LEU A 216 7.04 -1.27 -32.46
C LEU A 216 7.93 -2.51 -32.37
N VAL A 217 7.67 -3.54 -33.19
CA VAL A 217 8.50 -4.76 -33.23
C VAL A 217 9.92 -4.48 -33.74
N ASN A 218 10.06 -3.51 -34.65
CA ASN A 218 11.36 -3.08 -35.16
C ASN A 218 12.11 -2.11 -34.23
N GLY A 219 11.49 -1.64 -33.15
CA GLY A 219 12.09 -0.67 -32.22
C GLY A 219 12.23 0.75 -32.78
N ASN A 220 11.37 1.12 -33.74
CA ASN A 220 11.40 2.41 -34.42
C ASN A 220 10.31 3.37 -33.87
N LEU A 221 10.71 4.59 -33.50
CA LEU A 221 9.79 5.67 -33.11
C LEU A 221 9.44 6.62 -34.27
N ILE A 222 10.42 6.88 -35.15
CA ILE A 222 10.25 7.65 -36.39
C ILE A 222 10.13 6.66 -37.55
N PHE A 223 9.33 6.97 -38.56
CA PHE A 223 9.17 6.20 -39.79
C PHE A 223 9.02 7.12 -41.02
N TYR A 224 9.23 6.58 -42.22
CA TYR A 224 9.36 7.30 -43.48
C TYR A 224 8.20 6.99 -44.45
N GLU A 225 8.18 7.64 -45.61
CA GLU A 225 7.15 7.40 -46.63
C GLU A 225 7.10 5.95 -47.12
N GLU A 226 8.24 5.25 -47.15
CA GLU A 226 8.32 3.84 -47.53
C GLU A 226 7.59 2.95 -46.52
N ASP A 227 7.76 3.24 -45.22
CA ASP A 227 7.09 2.52 -44.13
C ASP A 227 5.56 2.69 -44.22
N LEU A 228 5.08 3.89 -44.57
CA LEU A 228 3.66 4.17 -44.79
C LEU A 228 3.09 3.36 -45.96
N LYS A 229 3.81 3.30 -47.09
CA LYS A 229 3.42 2.53 -48.27
C LYS A 229 3.37 1.03 -47.98
N GLU A 230 4.31 0.49 -47.21
CA GLU A 230 4.31 -0.91 -46.77
C GLU A 230 3.11 -1.26 -45.87
N ALA A 231 2.70 -0.30 -45.03
CA ALA A 231 1.52 -0.41 -44.20
C ALA A 231 0.20 -0.26 -45.00
N GLY A 232 0.25 0.16 -46.27
CA GLY A 232 -0.92 0.40 -47.11
C GLY A 232 -1.60 1.75 -46.85
N ILE A 233 -0.85 2.75 -46.40
CA ILE A 233 -1.34 4.11 -46.13
C ILE A 233 -0.93 5.01 -47.30
N ASP A 234 -1.91 5.71 -47.90
CA ASP A 234 -1.60 6.79 -48.85
C ASP A 234 -0.92 7.94 -48.10
N VAL A 235 0.26 8.35 -48.58
CA VAL A 235 1.05 9.46 -48.03
C VAL A 235 0.24 10.77 -47.98
N ASN A 236 -0.71 10.96 -48.90
CA ASN A 236 -1.61 12.10 -48.88
C ASN A 236 -2.64 12.01 -47.73
N GLU A 237 -3.12 10.80 -47.40
CA GLU A 237 -3.98 10.54 -46.24
C GLU A 237 -3.23 10.55 -44.91
N ALA A 238 -1.92 10.27 -44.90
CA ALA A 238 -1.10 10.26 -43.68
C ALA A 238 -1.14 11.62 -42.95
N SER A 239 -1.18 12.72 -43.71
CA SER A 239 -1.34 14.09 -43.19
C SER A 239 -2.69 14.33 -42.47
N VAL A 240 -3.70 13.52 -42.79
CA VAL A 240 -5.07 13.61 -42.25
C VAL A 240 -5.16 13.01 -40.83
N TYR A 241 -4.18 12.21 -40.40
CA TYR A 241 -4.15 11.63 -39.05
C TYR A 241 -3.54 12.55 -37.98
N SER A 242 -3.40 13.86 -38.26
CA SER A 242 -2.70 14.87 -37.44
C SER A 242 -2.97 14.86 -35.92
N GLY A 243 -4.09 14.28 -35.46
CA GLY A 243 -4.41 14.14 -34.04
C GLY A 243 -3.83 12.89 -33.35
N LEU A 244 -3.50 11.82 -34.09
CA LEU A 244 -2.92 10.56 -33.57
C LEU A 244 -1.47 10.36 -34.04
N CYS A 245 -1.19 10.76 -35.29
CA CYS A 245 0.13 10.82 -35.87
C CYS A 245 0.43 12.28 -36.18
N THR A 246 1.56 12.78 -35.72
CA THR A 246 2.03 14.10 -36.14
C THR A 246 2.91 13.90 -37.35
N GLN A 247 2.57 14.59 -38.44
CA GLN A 247 3.56 14.82 -39.49
C GLN A 247 4.54 15.84 -38.93
N ILE A 248 5.77 15.41 -38.65
CA ILE A 248 6.84 16.34 -38.33
C ILE A 248 7.43 16.76 -39.67
N PHE A 249 7.19 18.00 -40.06
CA PHE A 249 8.01 18.61 -41.11
C PHE A 249 9.40 18.79 -40.52
N LYS A 250 10.37 18.00 -40.99
CA LYS A 250 11.76 18.43 -40.95
C LYS A 250 11.96 19.42 -42.09
N GLU A 251 11.54 20.66 -41.89
CA GLU A 251 11.98 21.75 -42.75
C GLU A 251 13.39 22.16 -42.32
N GLU A 252 14.37 21.33 -42.65
CA GLU A 252 15.78 21.69 -42.52
C GLU A 252 16.30 22.08 -43.91
N CYS A 253 16.43 23.40 -44.10
CA CYS A 253 17.20 24.03 -45.16
C CYS A 253 16.75 23.91 -46.62
N GLY A 254 15.50 24.28 -46.94
CA GLY A 254 15.13 24.86 -48.25
C GLY A 254 15.54 24.16 -49.55
N LEU A 255 16.07 22.94 -49.51
CA LEU A 255 16.70 22.24 -50.63
C LEU A 255 16.30 20.76 -50.71
N TYR A 256 15.87 20.12 -49.61
CA TYR A 256 15.27 18.78 -49.60
C TYR A 256 14.15 18.71 -48.54
N GLN A 257 12.99 18.15 -48.90
CA GLN A 257 11.84 17.93 -48.00
C GLN A 257 11.56 16.42 -47.88
N ASP A 258 12.34 15.71 -47.08
CA ASP A 258 11.98 14.34 -46.72
C ASP A 258 11.00 14.37 -45.56
N LYS A 259 9.78 13.86 -45.80
CA LYS A 259 8.74 13.81 -44.78
C LYS A 259 9.02 12.65 -43.82
N VAL A 260 9.14 12.98 -42.54
CA VAL A 260 9.23 12.00 -41.45
C VAL A 260 7.95 12.02 -40.64
N TYR A 261 7.60 10.86 -40.10
CA TYR A 261 6.36 10.66 -39.37
C TYR A 261 6.66 9.97 -38.04
N CYS A 262 5.92 10.34 -37.01
CA CYS A 262 5.93 9.65 -35.73
C CYS A 262 4.51 9.67 -35.13
N PHE A 263 4.27 8.80 -34.17
CA PHE A 263 3.10 8.96 -33.32
C PHE A 263 3.35 10.10 -32.34
N VAL A 264 2.29 10.81 -31.92
CA VAL A 264 2.40 11.93 -30.95
C VAL A 264 3.09 11.48 -29.65
N HIS A 265 2.91 10.21 -29.28
CA HIS A 265 3.60 9.58 -28.16
C HIS A 265 3.68 8.07 -28.38
N LEU A 266 4.72 7.41 -27.85
CA LEU A 266 4.91 5.96 -27.94
C LEU A 266 3.71 5.16 -27.43
N SER A 267 3.06 5.62 -26.36
CA SER A 267 1.86 4.94 -25.84
C SER A 267 0.71 4.86 -26.85
N ILE A 268 0.60 5.82 -27.78
CA ILE A 268 -0.41 5.79 -28.86
C ILE A 268 0.00 4.72 -29.88
N GLN A 269 1.28 4.62 -30.22
CA GLN A 269 1.82 3.56 -31.06
C GLN A 269 1.55 2.18 -30.45
N GLU A 270 1.86 1.99 -29.16
CA GLU A 270 1.61 0.73 -28.45
C GLU A 270 0.12 0.38 -28.39
N PHE A 271 -0.75 1.36 -28.16
CA PHE A 271 -2.20 1.16 -28.17
C PHE A 271 -2.71 0.73 -29.55
N LEU A 272 -2.33 1.45 -30.61
CA LEU A 272 -2.77 1.15 -31.99
C LEU A 272 -2.22 -0.21 -32.44
N ALA A 273 -0.99 -0.55 -32.05
CA ALA A 273 -0.43 -1.88 -32.26
C ALA A 273 -1.27 -2.97 -31.55
N ALA A 274 -1.68 -2.74 -30.30
CA ALA A 274 -2.52 -3.67 -29.55
C ALA A 274 -3.89 -3.85 -30.22
N VAL A 275 -4.51 -2.76 -30.69
CA VAL A 275 -5.76 -2.80 -31.48
C VAL A 275 -5.59 -3.64 -32.73
N TYR A 276 -4.51 -3.44 -33.51
CA TYR A 276 -4.27 -4.22 -34.72
C TYR A 276 -4.07 -5.72 -34.44
N VAL A 277 -3.28 -6.05 -33.41
CA VAL A 277 -3.02 -7.44 -33.03
C VAL A 277 -4.29 -8.12 -32.52
N PHE A 278 -5.09 -7.41 -31.70
CA PHE A 278 -6.38 -7.87 -31.23
C PHE A 278 -7.35 -8.15 -32.40
N LEU A 279 -7.54 -7.19 -33.30
CA LEU A 279 -8.44 -7.32 -34.44
C LEU A 279 -7.99 -8.42 -35.42
N SER A 280 -6.69 -8.54 -35.67
CA SER A 280 -6.13 -9.61 -36.52
C SER A 280 -6.43 -11.00 -35.95
N PHE A 281 -6.37 -11.15 -34.64
CA PHE A 281 -6.72 -12.40 -33.98
C PHE A 281 -8.23 -12.67 -34.01
N ILE A 282 -9.06 -11.72 -33.57
CA ILE A 282 -10.51 -11.90 -33.44
C ILE A 282 -11.20 -12.07 -34.81
N ASN A 283 -10.85 -11.25 -35.79
CA ASN A 283 -11.45 -11.29 -37.12
C ASN A 283 -10.88 -12.46 -37.96
N ASN A 284 -9.56 -12.67 -37.93
CA ASN A 284 -8.86 -13.53 -38.91
C ASN A 284 -8.25 -14.83 -38.31
N ASN A 285 -8.23 -15.01 -36.98
CA ASN A 285 -7.50 -16.08 -36.27
C ASN A 285 -5.98 -16.04 -36.46
N GLU A 286 -5.41 -14.85 -36.67
CA GLU A 286 -3.96 -14.70 -36.84
C GLU A 286 -3.30 -14.36 -35.50
N ASN A 287 -2.52 -15.30 -34.95
CA ASN A 287 -1.74 -15.05 -33.73
C ASN A 287 -0.37 -14.44 -34.10
N LEU A 288 -0.30 -13.11 -34.07
CA LEU A 288 0.93 -12.35 -34.34
C LEU A 288 1.95 -12.37 -33.18
N MET A 289 1.60 -12.99 -32.04
CA MET A 289 2.44 -13.05 -30.85
C MET A 289 3.36 -14.28 -30.81
N LYS A 290 3.11 -15.30 -31.66
CA LYS A 290 4.01 -16.46 -31.81
C LYS A 290 5.09 -16.22 -32.87
N LYS A 291 6.28 -16.83 -32.69
CA LYS A 291 7.40 -16.78 -33.67
C LYS A 291 7.02 -17.38 -35.04
N LEU A 292 6.13 -18.38 -35.06
CA LEU A 292 5.54 -18.94 -36.27
C LEU A 292 4.10 -18.44 -36.39
N LYS A 293 3.75 -17.82 -37.54
CA LYS A 293 2.37 -17.42 -37.85
C LYS A 293 1.51 -18.67 -38.00
N THR A 294 0.86 -19.08 -36.91
CA THR A 294 -0.08 -20.21 -36.89
C THR A 294 -1.52 -19.71 -36.81
N LYS A 295 -2.45 -20.35 -37.52
CA LYS A 295 -3.89 -20.15 -37.33
C LYS A 295 -4.31 -20.82 -36.03
N ASP A 296 -4.19 -20.10 -34.91
CA ASP A 296 -4.58 -20.57 -33.59
C ASP A 296 -6.06 -20.25 -33.35
N LYS A 297 -6.81 -21.20 -32.78
CA LYS A 297 -8.24 -21.01 -32.46
C LYS A 297 -8.47 -20.63 -31.00
N SER A 298 -7.47 -20.80 -30.11
CA SER A 298 -7.63 -20.62 -28.66
C SER A 298 -7.28 -19.19 -28.23
N GLU A 299 -8.26 -18.44 -27.72
CA GLU A 299 -8.06 -17.10 -27.14
C GLU A 299 -7.08 -17.14 -25.95
N VAL A 300 -7.21 -18.15 -25.10
CA VAL A 300 -6.32 -18.38 -23.96
C VAL A 300 -4.87 -18.53 -24.42
N THR A 301 -4.62 -19.32 -25.47
CA THR A 301 -3.26 -19.54 -25.98
C THR A 301 -2.67 -18.26 -26.57
N PHE A 302 -3.50 -17.43 -27.20
CA PHE A 302 -3.10 -16.12 -27.72
C PHE A 302 -2.65 -15.17 -26.61
N TYR A 303 -3.49 -14.94 -25.58
CA TYR A 303 -3.13 -14.05 -24.47
C TYR A 303 -1.95 -14.58 -23.64
N LYS A 304 -1.87 -15.89 -23.40
CA LYS A 304 -0.69 -16.51 -22.76
C LYS A 304 0.60 -16.25 -23.54
N SER A 305 0.56 -16.37 -24.86
CA SER A 305 1.71 -16.07 -25.73
C SER A 305 2.13 -14.61 -25.66
N ALA A 306 1.16 -13.68 -25.56
CA ALA A 306 1.43 -12.26 -25.40
C ALA A 306 2.10 -11.94 -24.05
N VAL A 307 1.56 -12.50 -22.96
CA VAL A 307 2.15 -12.37 -21.60
C VAL A 307 3.59 -12.89 -21.61
N ASP A 308 3.82 -14.07 -22.18
CA ASP A 308 5.17 -14.63 -22.25
C ASP A 308 6.09 -13.74 -23.08
N LYS A 309 5.68 -13.27 -24.26
CA LYS A 309 6.51 -12.42 -25.12
C LYS A 309 6.91 -11.12 -24.42
N ALA A 310 6.00 -10.48 -23.68
CA ALA A 310 6.31 -9.28 -22.91
C ALA A 310 7.30 -9.56 -21.76
N LEU A 311 7.15 -10.69 -21.07
CA LEU A 311 8.06 -11.09 -19.99
C LEU A 311 9.47 -11.46 -20.47
N HIS A 312 9.65 -11.82 -21.75
CA HIS A 312 10.98 -12.05 -22.33
C HIS A 312 11.71 -10.76 -22.72
N SER A 313 11.03 -9.60 -22.76
CA SER A 313 11.68 -8.32 -23.02
C SER A 313 12.37 -7.83 -21.75
N GLU A 314 13.70 -7.71 -21.80
CA GLU A 314 14.51 -7.20 -20.68
C GLU A 314 14.25 -5.72 -20.40
N THR A 315 13.97 -4.94 -21.46
CA THR A 315 13.73 -3.50 -21.44
C THR A 315 12.28 -3.12 -21.11
N GLY A 316 11.34 -4.05 -21.24
CA GLY A 316 9.92 -3.82 -20.98
C GLY A 316 9.16 -3.10 -22.08
N ASP A 317 9.70 -3.09 -23.30
CA ASP A 317 9.15 -2.35 -24.45
C ASP A 317 7.77 -2.84 -24.92
N LEU A 318 7.25 -3.94 -24.34
CA LEU A 318 5.93 -4.49 -24.64
C LEU A 318 4.97 -4.42 -23.45
N ASP A 319 5.34 -3.75 -22.35
CA ASP A 319 4.54 -3.73 -21.13
C ASP A 319 3.23 -2.99 -21.32
N LEU A 320 3.28 -1.78 -21.86
CA LEU A 320 2.09 -0.97 -22.09
C LEU A 320 1.24 -1.57 -23.21
N PHE A 321 1.87 -2.07 -24.27
CA PHE A 321 1.22 -2.87 -25.31
C PHE A 321 0.42 -4.05 -24.71
N LEU A 322 1.02 -4.83 -23.79
CA LEU A 322 0.36 -5.99 -23.18
C LEU A 322 -0.86 -5.56 -22.36
N ARG A 323 -0.73 -4.49 -21.57
CA ARG A 323 -1.83 -3.90 -20.80
C ARG A 323 -3.02 -3.56 -21.68
N PHE A 324 -2.77 -2.86 -22.79
CA PHE A 324 -3.80 -2.52 -23.76
C PHE A 324 -4.43 -3.76 -24.40
N LEU A 325 -3.61 -4.73 -24.83
CA LEU A 325 -4.10 -5.95 -25.47
C LEU A 325 -5.03 -6.75 -24.55
N LEU A 326 -4.69 -6.84 -23.26
CA LEU A 326 -5.52 -7.50 -22.25
C LEU A 326 -6.77 -6.68 -21.91
N GLY A 327 -6.66 -5.35 -21.76
CA GLY A 327 -7.82 -4.50 -21.55
C GLY A 327 -8.82 -4.59 -22.70
N LEU A 328 -8.36 -4.67 -23.96
CA LEU A 328 -9.20 -4.82 -25.15
C LEU A 328 -9.94 -6.17 -25.18
N SER A 329 -9.48 -7.16 -24.42
CA SER A 329 -10.17 -8.45 -24.29
C SER A 329 -11.51 -8.33 -23.56
N LEU A 330 -11.71 -7.29 -22.75
CA LEU A 330 -12.97 -7.06 -22.03
C LEU A 330 -14.08 -6.58 -22.96
N GLU A 331 -15.27 -7.15 -22.79
CA GLU A 331 -16.45 -6.78 -23.58
C GLU A 331 -16.83 -5.29 -23.42
N SER A 332 -16.58 -4.70 -22.24
CA SER A 332 -16.79 -3.28 -21.98
C SER A 332 -15.95 -2.38 -22.90
N ASN A 333 -14.73 -2.79 -23.25
CA ASN A 333 -13.86 -2.06 -24.18
C ASN A 333 -14.21 -2.36 -25.64
N GLN A 334 -14.62 -3.59 -25.93
CA GLN A 334 -15.05 -4.00 -27.27
C GLN A 334 -16.29 -3.24 -27.75
N LYS A 335 -17.21 -2.86 -26.85
CA LYS A 335 -18.43 -2.11 -27.21
C LYS A 335 -18.11 -0.81 -27.96
N HIS A 336 -16.99 -0.17 -27.60
CA HIS A 336 -16.55 1.07 -28.22
C HIS A 336 -15.90 0.84 -29.58
N LEU A 337 -15.43 -0.38 -29.88
CA LEU A 337 -14.78 -0.77 -31.14
C LEU A 337 -15.71 -1.52 -32.11
N ARG A 338 -17.02 -1.57 -31.84
CA ARG A 338 -18.00 -2.37 -32.62
C ARG A 338 -17.95 -2.16 -34.13
N GLY A 339 -17.56 -0.98 -34.63
CA GLY A 339 -17.43 -0.74 -36.06
C GLY A 339 -16.30 -1.55 -36.75
N LEU A 340 -15.27 -1.96 -35.99
CA LEU A 340 -14.09 -2.70 -36.47
C LEU A 340 -14.19 -4.22 -36.27
N LEU A 341 -15.13 -4.68 -35.45
CA LEU A 341 -15.30 -6.09 -35.12
C LEU A 341 -16.24 -6.77 -36.12
N THR A 342 -15.74 -7.79 -36.82
CA THR A 342 -16.56 -8.63 -37.71
C THR A 342 -17.09 -9.89 -37.01
N LYS A 343 -16.51 -10.24 -35.86
CA LYS A 343 -16.86 -11.39 -35.04
C LYS A 343 -16.82 -10.98 -33.57
N THR A 344 -17.85 -11.36 -32.81
CA THR A 344 -17.80 -11.27 -31.35
C THR A 344 -17.27 -12.58 -30.81
N ARG A 345 -16.04 -12.56 -30.27
CA ARG A 345 -15.51 -13.67 -29.48
C ARG A 345 -15.13 -13.08 -28.13
N SER A 346 -15.96 -13.38 -27.14
CA SER A 346 -15.69 -13.10 -25.75
C SER A 346 -16.26 -14.30 -25.00
N SER A 347 -15.38 -15.11 -24.41
CA SER A 347 -15.80 -16.17 -23.51
C SER A 347 -15.29 -15.84 -22.11
N SER A 348 -16.19 -15.73 -21.14
CA SER A 348 -15.84 -15.51 -19.72
C SER A 348 -14.82 -16.54 -19.22
N GLN A 349 -14.94 -17.79 -19.70
CA GLN A 349 -14.01 -18.86 -19.39
C GLN A 349 -12.57 -18.59 -19.85
N SER A 350 -12.36 -17.99 -21.04
CA SER A 350 -11.01 -17.66 -21.51
C SER A 350 -10.34 -16.56 -20.69
N HIS A 351 -11.17 -15.64 -20.16
CA HIS A 351 -10.72 -14.55 -19.30
C HIS A 351 -10.25 -15.07 -17.95
N GLU A 352 -11.04 -15.92 -17.29
CA GLU A 352 -10.67 -16.55 -16.01
C GLU A 352 -9.37 -17.37 -16.13
N GLU A 353 -9.19 -18.12 -17.22
CA GLU A 353 -7.96 -18.87 -17.46
C GLU A 353 -6.73 -17.98 -17.69
N THR A 354 -6.93 -16.83 -18.34
CA THR A 354 -5.86 -15.84 -18.58
C THR A 354 -5.46 -15.16 -17.26
N VAL A 355 -6.43 -14.74 -16.45
CA VAL A 355 -6.22 -14.19 -15.09
C VAL A 355 -5.44 -15.20 -14.23
N LYS A 356 -5.89 -16.46 -14.21
CA LYS A 356 -5.20 -17.54 -13.47
C LYS A 356 -3.76 -17.72 -13.94
N TYR A 357 -3.49 -17.60 -15.23
CA TYR A 357 -2.13 -17.69 -15.76
C TYR A 357 -1.25 -16.52 -15.33
N ILE A 358 -1.78 -15.28 -15.35
CA ILE A 358 -1.06 -14.09 -14.90
C ILE A 358 -0.70 -14.23 -13.42
N LYS A 359 -1.66 -14.64 -12.57
CA LYS A 359 -1.44 -14.93 -11.15
C LYS A 359 -0.34 -15.99 -10.95
N GLN A 360 -0.36 -17.05 -11.75
CA GLN A 360 0.69 -18.08 -11.72
C GLN A 360 2.07 -17.52 -12.08
N LYS A 361 2.17 -16.59 -13.03
CA LYS A 361 3.44 -15.96 -13.42
C LYS A 361 3.99 -15.04 -12.34
N ILE A 362 3.12 -14.28 -11.68
CA ILE A 362 3.49 -13.45 -10.51
C ILE A 362 4.12 -14.30 -9.41
N GLY A 363 3.62 -15.53 -9.19
CA GLY A 363 4.17 -16.47 -8.21
C GLY A 363 5.55 -17.06 -8.54
N LYS A 364 6.17 -16.74 -9.70
CA LYS A 364 7.46 -17.31 -10.13
C LYS A 364 8.68 -16.43 -9.82
N ASN A 365 8.58 -15.50 -8.86
CA ASN A 365 9.68 -14.60 -8.44
C ASN A 365 10.28 -13.77 -9.61
N LEU A 366 9.43 -13.09 -10.37
CA LEU A 366 9.83 -12.12 -11.41
C LEU A 366 10.51 -10.88 -10.78
N SER A 367 11.17 -10.04 -11.58
CA SER A 367 11.64 -8.74 -11.08
C SER A 367 10.46 -7.86 -10.60
N PRO A 368 10.67 -6.92 -9.67
CA PRO A 368 9.63 -6.03 -9.19
C PRO A 368 8.88 -5.31 -10.32
N GLU A 369 9.60 -4.82 -11.33
CA GLU A 369 9.04 -4.09 -12.48
C GLU A 369 8.12 -4.99 -13.32
N ARG A 370 8.56 -6.23 -13.60
CA ARG A 370 7.77 -7.20 -14.36
C ARG A 370 6.50 -7.60 -13.60
N SER A 371 6.63 -7.81 -12.29
CA SER A 371 5.48 -8.12 -11.43
C SER A 371 4.48 -6.97 -11.42
N ILE A 372 4.93 -5.73 -11.20
CA ILE A 372 4.07 -4.54 -11.24
C ILE A 372 3.33 -4.44 -12.57
N ASN A 373 3.99 -4.69 -13.70
CA ASN A 373 3.31 -4.71 -15.01
C ASN A 373 2.21 -5.77 -15.09
N LEU A 374 2.43 -6.99 -14.59
CA LEU A 374 1.39 -8.03 -14.55
C LEU A 374 0.21 -7.66 -13.65
N PHE A 375 0.45 -6.94 -12.56
CA PHE A 375 -0.63 -6.39 -11.73
C PHE A 375 -1.41 -5.28 -12.44
N HIS A 376 -0.72 -4.40 -13.17
CA HIS A 376 -1.41 -3.47 -14.07
C HIS A 376 -2.28 -4.21 -15.08
N CYS A 377 -1.80 -5.33 -15.63
CA CYS A 377 -2.59 -6.17 -16.52
C CYS A 377 -3.85 -6.75 -15.84
N LEU A 378 -3.74 -7.22 -14.60
CA LEU A 378 -4.92 -7.65 -13.82
C LEU A 378 -5.89 -6.50 -13.58
N ASN A 379 -5.38 -5.29 -13.32
CA ASN A 379 -6.22 -4.10 -13.18
C ASN A 379 -6.92 -3.71 -14.48
N GLU A 380 -6.26 -3.78 -15.64
CA GLU A 380 -6.92 -3.57 -16.95
C GLU A 380 -7.97 -4.65 -17.26
N LEU A 381 -7.84 -5.84 -16.64
CA LEU A 381 -8.82 -6.93 -16.70
C LEU A 381 -9.93 -6.80 -15.65
N ASN A 382 -9.94 -5.74 -14.82
CA ASN A 382 -10.84 -5.55 -13.68
C ASN A 382 -10.79 -6.70 -12.65
N ASP A 383 -9.67 -7.42 -12.54
CA ASP A 383 -9.46 -8.46 -11.52
C ASP A 383 -8.78 -7.87 -10.27
N HIS A 384 -9.53 -7.79 -9.18
CA HIS A 384 -9.02 -7.37 -7.86
C HIS A 384 -8.85 -8.55 -6.89
N SER A 385 -9.23 -9.76 -7.30
CA SER A 385 -9.29 -10.94 -6.44
C SER A 385 -7.91 -11.38 -5.93
N LEU A 386 -6.82 -11.09 -6.66
CA LEU A 386 -5.46 -11.40 -6.18
C LEU A 386 -5.12 -10.69 -4.86
N VAL A 387 -5.61 -9.47 -4.64
CA VAL A 387 -5.39 -8.75 -3.38
C VAL A 387 -6.14 -9.43 -2.25
N GLU A 388 -7.38 -9.83 -2.51
CA GLU A 388 -8.22 -10.55 -1.54
C GLU A 388 -7.64 -11.92 -1.21
N GLU A 389 -7.07 -12.62 -2.21
CA GLU A 389 -6.35 -13.88 -2.05
C GLU A 389 -5.09 -13.69 -1.19
N ILE A 390 -4.25 -12.67 -1.47
CA ILE A 390 -3.06 -12.36 -0.67
C ILE A 390 -3.47 -11.98 0.75
N GLN A 391 -4.49 -11.13 0.92
CA GLN A 391 -5.00 -10.76 2.25
C GLN A 391 -5.52 -11.98 3.01
N SER A 392 -6.32 -12.84 2.38
CA SER A 392 -6.87 -14.05 2.99
C SER A 392 -5.76 -15.01 3.41
N TYR A 393 -4.77 -15.21 2.53
CA TYR A 393 -3.60 -16.03 2.79
C TYR A 393 -2.80 -15.53 3.99
N LEU A 394 -2.47 -14.23 3.99
CA LEU A 394 -1.76 -13.57 5.08
C LEU A 394 -2.54 -13.57 6.41
N ARG A 395 -3.87 -13.44 6.37
CA ARG A 395 -4.75 -13.52 7.57
C ARG A 395 -4.84 -14.92 8.16
N SER A 396 -4.77 -15.96 7.32
CA SER A 396 -5.02 -17.34 7.72
C SER A 396 -3.98 -17.90 8.71
N GLY A 397 -2.82 -17.23 8.84
CA GLY A 397 -1.83 -17.52 9.89
C GLY A 397 -1.39 -18.98 9.92
N SER A 398 -1.50 -19.73 8.82
CA SER A 398 -1.18 -21.15 8.78
C SER A 398 0.33 -21.33 8.87
N LEU A 399 0.80 -21.39 10.11
CA LEU A 399 2.10 -21.82 10.63
C LEU A 399 3.12 -22.25 9.55
N SER A 400 4.22 -21.48 9.53
CA SER A 400 5.35 -21.39 8.60
C SER A 400 5.20 -20.24 7.60
N GLU A 401 5.92 -19.14 7.85
CA GLU A 401 5.99 -17.97 6.98
C GLU A 401 6.14 -18.38 5.51
N PRO A 402 5.15 -18.08 4.65
CA PRO A 402 5.41 -18.03 3.25
C PRO A 402 5.98 -16.64 2.97
N ASN A 403 7.30 -16.56 2.90
CA ASN A 403 8.01 -15.36 2.46
C ASN A 403 7.47 -14.97 1.08
N LEU A 404 6.54 -14.01 1.03
CA LEU A 404 6.22 -13.31 -0.20
C LEU A 404 7.55 -12.83 -0.78
N SER A 405 7.78 -13.12 -2.05
CA SER A 405 8.97 -12.63 -2.73
C SER A 405 8.99 -11.09 -2.69
N PRO A 406 10.19 -10.46 -2.79
CA PRO A 406 10.29 -9.00 -2.87
C PRO A 406 9.37 -8.39 -3.94
N ALA A 407 9.17 -9.11 -5.04
CA ALA A 407 8.29 -8.68 -6.13
C ALA A 407 6.79 -8.78 -5.76
N GLN A 408 6.37 -9.79 -5.01
CA GLN A 408 5.02 -9.89 -4.47
C GLN A 408 4.75 -8.80 -3.42
N TRP A 409 5.73 -8.48 -2.56
CA TRP A 409 5.64 -7.35 -1.64
C TRP A 409 5.50 -6.02 -2.38
N SER A 410 6.37 -5.78 -3.35
CA SER A 410 6.34 -4.55 -4.18
C SER A 410 4.99 -4.40 -4.89
N ALA A 411 4.45 -5.51 -5.37
CA ALA A 411 3.16 -5.50 -6.02
C ALA A 411 1.99 -5.31 -5.04
N LEU A 412 2.02 -5.93 -3.86
CA LEU A 412 1.01 -5.69 -2.83
C LEU A 412 0.99 -4.22 -2.44
N VAL A 413 2.16 -3.61 -2.22
CA VAL A 413 2.30 -2.17 -1.99
C VAL A 413 1.68 -1.37 -3.14
N PHE A 414 2.03 -1.70 -4.39
CA PHE A 414 1.48 -1.05 -5.56
C PHE A 414 -0.05 -1.07 -5.55
N VAL A 415 -0.66 -2.24 -5.38
CA VAL A 415 -2.13 -2.34 -5.44
C VAL A 415 -2.81 -1.61 -4.29
N LEU A 416 -2.27 -1.69 -3.07
CA LEU A 416 -2.79 -0.95 -1.92
C LEU A 416 -2.74 0.57 -2.19
N LEU A 417 -1.63 1.04 -2.77
CA LEU A 417 -1.43 2.44 -3.12
C LEU A 417 -2.18 2.88 -4.39
N THR A 418 -2.79 1.99 -5.17
CA THR A 418 -3.54 2.35 -6.39
C THR A 418 -5.03 2.04 -6.29
N SER A 419 -5.49 1.44 -5.19
CA SER A 419 -6.90 1.17 -4.95
C SER A 419 -7.72 2.47 -4.93
N GLU A 420 -8.95 2.41 -5.46
CA GLU A 420 -9.90 3.53 -5.47
C GLU A 420 -10.42 3.87 -4.06
N LYS A 421 -10.35 2.94 -3.11
CA LYS A 421 -10.68 3.22 -1.71
C LYS A 421 -9.53 4.04 -1.10
N GLU A 422 -9.84 5.20 -0.53
CA GLU A 422 -8.86 5.94 0.26
C GLU A 422 -8.27 5.02 1.34
N LEU A 423 -6.94 4.98 1.43
CA LEU A 423 -6.21 4.30 2.49
C LEU A 423 -6.35 5.12 3.79
N ASP A 424 -7.58 5.31 4.26
CA ASP A 424 -7.88 6.09 5.46
C ASP A 424 -7.28 5.40 6.70
N VAL A 425 -7.58 4.10 6.87
CA VAL A 425 -7.06 3.29 7.98
C VAL A 425 -6.32 2.06 7.46
N PHE A 426 -5.01 2.02 7.68
CA PHE A 426 -4.17 0.87 7.40
C PHE A 426 -3.93 0.06 8.68
N ASP A 427 -4.45 -1.16 8.70
CA ASP A 427 -4.27 -2.10 9.79
C ASP A 427 -3.28 -3.18 9.37
N LEU A 428 -2.07 -3.15 9.95
CA LEU A 428 -1.01 -4.07 9.59
C LEU A 428 -1.40 -5.51 9.92
N LYS A 429 -2.19 -5.77 10.96
CA LYS A 429 -2.62 -7.13 11.36
C LYS A 429 -3.43 -7.84 10.28
N LYS A 430 -4.02 -7.10 9.34
CA LYS A 430 -4.74 -7.67 8.18
C LYS A 430 -3.80 -8.28 7.14
N TYR A 431 -2.49 -8.04 7.26
CA TYR A 431 -1.45 -8.46 6.31
C TYR A 431 -0.26 -9.15 6.98
N SER A 432 0.25 -8.62 8.07
CA SER A 432 1.36 -9.23 8.80
C SER A 432 1.30 -8.85 10.27
N ARG A 433 1.79 -9.73 11.14
CA ARG A 433 1.99 -9.44 12.56
C ARG A 433 3.48 -9.43 12.90
N SER A 434 4.28 -8.84 12.02
CA SER A 434 5.74 -8.78 12.16
C SER A 434 6.31 -7.43 11.74
N GLU A 435 7.48 -7.11 12.29
CA GLU A 435 8.27 -5.94 11.89
C GLU A 435 8.69 -6.00 10.42
N GLU A 436 9.07 -7.17 9.88
CA GLU A 436 9.37 -7.31 8.45
C GLU A 436 8.17 -6.89 7.59
N GLY A 437 6.94 -7.25 8.00
CA GLY A 437 5.73 -6.81 7.33
C GLY A 437 5.55 -5.28 7.37
N LEU A 438 5.87 -4.64 8.51
CA LEU A 438 5.89 -3.18 8.63
C LEU A 438 6.90 -2.57 7.65
N LEU A 439 8.12 -3.09 7.59
CA LEU A 439 9.18 -2.57 6.73
C LEU A 439 8.79 -2.67 5.24
N ARG A 440 8.23 -3.82 4.84
CA ARG A 440 7.76 -4.05 3.46
C ARG A 440 6.57 -3.17 3.08
N LEU A 441 5.68 -2.89 4.02
CA LEU A 441 4.47 -2.09 3.81
C LEU A 441 4.60 -0.62 4.25
N LEU A 442 5.80 -0.18 4.60
CA LEU A 442 6.08 1.21 4.99
C LEU A 442 5.59 2.25 3.97
N PRO A 443 5.68 2.03 2.64
CA PRO A 443 5.12 2.97 1.67
C PRO A 443 3.60 3.15 1.82
N VAL A 444 2.87 2.11 2.23
CA VAL A 444 1.43 2.17 2.50
C VAL A 444 1.18 2.98 3.77
N VAL A 445 1.94 2.74 4.84
CA VAL A 445 1.88 3.53 6.08
C VAL A 445 2.10 5.02 5.82
N LYS A 446 3.07 5.37 4.96
CA LYS A 446 3.36 6.77 4.56
C LYS A 446 2.20 7.44 3.84
N ALA A 447 1.43 6.67 3.08
CA ALA A 447 0.29 7.16 2.31
C ALA A 447 -1.03 7.13 3.10
N SER A 448 -1.05 6.53 4.29
CA SER A 448 -2.25 6.37 5.12
C SER A 448 -2.46 7.52 6.09
N ARG A 449 -3.73 7.79 6.42
CA ARG A 449 -4.09 8.75 7.47
C ARG A 449 -3.97 8.12 8.87
N ALA A 450 -4.37 6.87 9.04
CA ALA A 450 -4.24 6.14 10.30
C ALA A 450 -3.49 4.82 10.08
N ALA A 451 -2.56 4.49 10.99
CA ALA A 451 -1.83 3.23 10.99
C ALA A 451 -2.02 2.49 12.32
N LEU A 452 -2.57 1.28 12.25
CA LEU A 452 -2.81 0.39 13.39
C LEU A 452 -1.74 -0.71 13.40
N LEU A 453 -0.77 -0.57 14.30
CA LEU A 453 0.43 -1.41 14.42
C LEU A 453 0.53 -2.08 15.80
N SER A 454 -0.55 -2.07 16.57
CA SER A 454 -0.59 -2.58 17.94
C SER A 454 -0.19 -4.06 18.00
N GLY A 455 0.79 -4.46 18.80
CA GLY A 455 1.20 -5.86 18.94
C GLY A 455 1.71 -6.52 17.64
N CYS A 456 2.36 -5.75 16.77
CA CYS A 456 2.98 -6.24 15.53
C CYS A 456 4.47 -6.58 15.68
N GLY A 457 5.00 -6.59 16.92
CA GLY A 457 6.40 -6.89 17.20
C GLY A 457 7.36 -5.77 16.75
N VAL A 458 6.89 -4.52 16.72
CA VAL A 458 7.71 -3.36 16.34
C VAL A 458 8.83 -3.18 17.36
N SER A 459 10.07 -3.11 16.89
CA SER A 459 11.27 -2.85 17.68
C SER A 459 11.78 -1.41 17.49
N GLU A 460 12.98 -1.11 17.96
CA GLU A 460 13.63 0.18 17.72
C GLU A 460 13.87 0.45 16.22
N GLU A 461 14.16 -0.60 15.42
CA GLU A 461 14.35 -0.48 13.96
C GLU A 461 13.05 -0.08 13.25
N GLY A 462 11.93 -0.72 13.62
CA GLY A 462 10.61 -0.34 13.15
C GLY A 462 10.23 1.09 13.55
N CYS A 463 10.60 1.55 14.76
CA CYS A 463 10.42 2.94 15.17
C CYS A 463 11.21 3.92 14.28
N ASP A 464 12.47 3.64 13.99
CA ASP A 464 13.28 4.49 13.09
C ASP A 464 12.66 4.57 11.68
N SER A 465 12.18 3.44 11.16
CA SER A 465 11.48 3.40 9.89
C SER A 465 10.19 4.25 9.90
N LEU A 466 9.43 4.23 10.99
CA LEU A 466 8.23 5.06 11.17
C LEU A 466 8.54 6.55 11.28
N VAL A 467 9.71 6.94 11.82
CA VAL A 467 10.16 8.34 11.83
C VAL A 467 10.23 8.89 10.40
N SER A 468 10.64 8.08 9.43
CA SER A 468 10.65 8.50 8.02
C SER A 468 9.24 8.79 7.46
N ALA A 469 8.19 8.18 8.03
CA ALA A 469 6.79 8.47 7.69
C ALA A 469 6.26 9.73 8.39
N LEU A 470 6.67 9.96 9.65
CA LEU A 470 6.32 11.19 10.37
C LEU A 470 6.97 12.44 9.76
N ARG A 471 8.16 12.28 9.15
CA ARG A 471 8.91 13.36 8.49
C ARG A 471 8.59 13.56 7.01
N SER A 472 7.69 12.76 6.42
CA SER A 472 7.37 12.90 5.00
C SER A 472 6.72 14.25 4.72
N ASN A 473 6.88 14.77 3.50
CA ASN A 473 6.28 16.02 3.06
C ASN A 473 5.46 15.82 1.77
N PRO A 474 4.11 15.87 1.83
CA PRO A 474 3.30 16.04 3.05
C PRO A 474 3.29 14.79 3.94
N SER A 475 3.14 14.98 5.26
CA SER A 475 2.83 13.89 6.18
C SER A 475 1.32 13.65 6.14
N HIS A 476 0.91 12.46 5.70
CA HIS A 476 -0.49 12.05 5.66
C HIS A 476 -0.96 11.47 7.00
N LEU A 477 -0.04 10.90 7.79
CA LEU A 477 -0.35 10.23 9.03
C LEU A 477 -0.87 11.24 10.08
N ARG A 478 -2.06 10.94 10.61
CA ARG A 478 -2.76 11.65 11.68
C ARG A 478 -2.91 10.77 12.91
N GLU A 479 -3.03 9.46 12.73
CA GLU A 479 -3.18 8.52 13.84
C GLU A 479 -2.17 7.38 13.76
N LEU A 480 -1.48 7.11 14.86
CA LEU A 480 -0.52 6.01 14.97
C LEU A 480 -0.79 5.24 16.27
N ASP A 481 -1.20 3.98 16.13
CA ASP A 481 -1.34 3.05 17.24
C ASP A 481 -0.21 2.04 17.25
N LEU A 482 0.67 2.16 18.24
CA LEU A 482 1.82 1.31 18.49
C LEU A 482 1.67 0.49 19.78
N SER A 483 0.47 0.43 20.36
CA SER A 483 0.22 -0.23 21.64
C SER A 483 0.69 -1.68 21.67
N ASN A 484 1.07 -2.21 22.84
CA ASN A 484 1.51 -3.59 23.04
C ASN A 484 2.73 -3.99 22.17
N ASN A 485 3.59 -3.05 21.79
CA ASN A 485 4.91 -3.34 21.22
C ASN A 485 5.99 -3.08 22.27
N GLY A 486 7.05 -3.88 22.31
CA GLY A 486 8.12 -3.77 23.31
C GLY A 486 9.10 -2.61 23.07
N LEU A 487 8.60 -1.40 22.81
CA LEU A 487 9.38 -0.24 22.35
C LEU A 487 10.37 0.28 23.40
N LYS A 488 9.98 0.26 24.68
CA LYS A 488 10.70 0.87 25.80
C LYS A 488 10.98 2.37 25.57
N ASP A 489 11.77 2.97 26.46
CA ASP A 489 12.12 4.40 26.37
C ASP A 489 12.96 4.74 25.13
N SER A 490 13.80 3.81 24.65
CA SER A 490 14.63 3.98 23.45
C SER A 490 13.79 4.13 22.18
N GLY A 491 12.78 3.28 21.98
CA GLY A 491 11.85 3.40 20.84
C GLY A 491 11.03 4.69 20.91
N VAL A 492 10.56 5.07 22.10
CA VAL A 492 9.83 6.33 22.32
C VAL A 492 10.71 7.55 22.03
N LYS A 493 11.99 7.50 22.40
CA LYS A 493 12.96 8.55 22.09
C LYS A 493 13.13 8.74 20.58
N LEU A 494 13.24 7.65 19.80
CA LEU A 494 13.28 7.72 18.34
C LEU A 494 12.03 8.37 17.77
N LEU A 495 10.84 7.90 18.17
CA LEU A 495 9.56 8.46 17.73
C LEU A 495 9.44 9.96 18.07
N SER A 496 9.92 10.36 19.24
CA SER A 496 9.94 11.76 19.70
C SER A 496 10.74 12.66 18.75
N THR A 497 11.83 12.15 18.15
CA THR A 497 12.58 12.88 17.11
C THR A 497 11.79 13.07 15.80
N GLY A 498 10.81 12.21 15.53
CA GLY A 498 9.87 12.35 14.41
C GLY A 498 8.78 13.36 14.72
N LEU A 499 8.22 13.30 15.94
CA LEU A 499 7.19 14.22 16.42
C LEU A 499 7.66 15.68 16.46
N GLY A 500 8.92 15.92 16.85
CA GLY A 500 9.48 17.27 16.89
C GLY A 500 9.76 17.89 15.51
N ASN A 501 9.55 17.15 14.42
CA ASN A 501 9.70 17.67 13.07
C ASN A 501 8.56 18.65 12.73
N PRO A 502 8.84 19.84 12.17
CA PRO A 502 7.82 20.85 11.87
C PRO A 502 6.82 20.44 10.79
N HIS A 503 7.12 19.40 10.00
CA HIS A 503 6.21 18.82 9.01
C HIS A 503 5.40 17.65 9.55
N CYS A 504 5.66 17.19 10.78
CA CYS A 504 4.84 16.18 11.42
C CYS A 504 3.43 16.75 11.66
N ARG A 505 2.42 15.97 11.33
CA ARG A 505 1.01 16.35 11.47
C ARG A 505 0.23 15.35 12.33
N LEU A 506 0.92 14.52 13.10
CA LEU A 506 0.29 13.48 13.90
C LEU A 506 -0.60 14.12 14.98
N GLU A 507 -1.84 13.67 15.06
CA GLU A 507 -2.88 14.14 16.00
C GLU A 507 -3.11 13.13 17.11
N THR A 508 -2.97 11.83 16.84
CA THR A 508 -3.21 10.76 17.80
C THR A 508 -2.03 9.81 17.87
N LEU A 509 -1.50 9.59 19.07
CA LEU A 509 -0.44 8.63 19.34
C LEU A 509 -0.85 7.71 20.50
N ARG A 510 -0.88 6.41 20.23
CA ARG A 510 -1.16 5.38 21.24
C ARG A 510 0.07 4.51 21.46
N LEU A 511 0.55 4.49 22.70
CA LEU A 511 1.74 3.77 23.18
C LEU A 511 1.39 2.91 24.40
N SER A 512 0.13 2.46 24.49
CA SER A 512 -0.34 1.70 25.64
C SER A 512 0.46 0.39 25.78
N GLY A 513 0.96 0.06 26.97
CA GLY A 513 1.68 -1.18 27.23
C GLY A 513 3.00 -1.33 26.45
N CYS A 514 3.71 -0.24 26.18
CA CYS A 514 4.97 -0.25 25.42
C CYS A 514 6.24 -0.33 26.30
N GLY A 515 6.08 -0.38 27.62
CA GLY A 515 7.20 -0.39 28.58
C GLY A 515 7.85 0.98 28.76
N VAL A 516 7.07 2.05 28.63
CA VAL A 516 7.52 3.44 28.81
C VAL A 516 7.72 3.73 30.30
N THR A 517 8.76 4.50 30.63
CA THR A 517 9.05 4.99 31.98
C THR A 517 9.21 6.52 31.99
N GLU A 518 9.81 7.08 33.04
CA GLU A 518 10.07 8.52 33.13
C GLU A 518 11.01 9.05 32.02
N GLU A 519 11.95 8.25 31.52
CA GLU A 519 12.86 8.66 30.45
C GLU A 519 12.11 8.85 29.12
N GLY A 520 11.20 7.94 28.79
CA GLY A 520 10.31 8.06 27.63
C GLY A 520 9.37 9.25 27.75
N CYS A 521 8.82 9.51 28.95
CA CYS A 521 8.04 10.72 29.23
C CYS A 521 8.85 12.00 28.95
N ALA A 522 10.10 12.07 29.41
CA ALA A 522 10.96 13.23 29.15
C ALA A 522 11.16 13.47 27.65
N SER A 523 11.35 12.40 26.86
CA SER A 523 11.50 12.48 25.41
C SER A 523 10.23 12.99 24.72
N LEU A 524 9.06 12.48 25.13
CA LEU A 524 7.77 12.93 24.60
C LEU A 524 7.50 14.39 24.93
N VAL A 525 7.76 14.81 26.17
CA VAL A 525 7.59 16.22 26.59
C VAL A 525 8.48 17.14 25.77
N SER A 526 9.75 16.79 25.58
CA SER A 526 10.66 17.57 24.73
C SER A 526 10.13 17.72 23.30
N ALA A 527 9.47 16.68 22.74
CA ALA A 527 8.85 16.76 21.43
C ALA A 527 7.58 17.62 21.42
N LEU A 528 6.75 17.55 22.46
CA LEU A 528 5.53 18.36 22.61
C LEU A 528 5.85 19.85 22.79
N GLU A 529 6.98 20.18 23.39
CA GLU A 529 7.49 21.55 23.53
C GLU A 529 8.14 22.08 22.24
N SER A 530 8.56 21.18 21.35
CA SER A 530 9.22 21.54 20.10
C SER A 530 8.24 21.79 18.96
N ASN A 531 8.28 22.98 18.34
CA ASN A 531 7.36 23.41 17.27
C ASN A 531 5.87 23.34 17.71
N PRO A 532 4.89 23.91 16.98
CA PRO A 532 3.50 23.71 17.37
C PRO A 532 3.13 22.23 17.15
N SER A 533 3.15 21.45 18.23
CA SER A 533 2.67 20.07 18.20
C SER A 533 1.23 20.02 17.68
N HIS A 534 0.97 19.08 16.78
CA HIS A 534 -0.37 18.78 16.28
C HIS A 534 -1.10 17.75 17.15
N LEU A 535 -0.41 17.17 18.13
CA LEU A 535 -0.93 16.08 18.94
C LEU A 535 -2.10 16.55 19.82
N ARG A 536 -3.22 15.85 19.69
CA ARG A 536 -4.49 16.04 20.40
C ARG A 536 -4.79 14.89 21.36
N GLU A 537 -4.42 13.67 21.01
CA GLU A 537 -4.63 12.49 21.85
C GLU A 537 -3.30 11.76 22.10
N LEU A 538 -3.02 11.50 23.37
CA LEU A 538 -1.90 10.69 23.82
C LEU A 538 -2.39 9.62 24.79
N ASP A 539 -2.21 8.36 24.40
CA ASP A 539 -2.49 7.21 25.26
C ASP A 539 -1.19 6.54 25.69
N LEU A 540 -0.88 6.65 26.99
CA LEU A 540 0.26 6.02 27.66
C LEU A 540 -0.18 4.97 28.67
N SER A 541 -1.42 4.48 28.59
CA SER A 541 -1.96 3.49 29.51
C SER A 541 -1.07 2.26 29.65
N ASN A 542 -1.12 1.56 30.78
CA ASN A 542 -0.36 0.34 31.03
C ASN A 542 1.18 0.48 30.95
N ASN A 543 1.71 1.68 31.12
CA ASN A 543 3.15 1.92 31.25
C ASN A 543 3.48 2.29 32.70
N ASP A 544 4.60 1.82 33.23
CA ASP A 544 4.95 2.03 34.64
C ASP A 544 5.63 3.41 34.85
N LEU A 545 4.92 4.49 34.48
CA LEU A 545 5.40 5.87 34.51
C LEU A 545 5.67 6.39 35.92
N LYS A 546 4.84 5.98 36.89
CA LYS A 546 4.83 6.46 38.28
C LYS A 546 4.63 7.97 38.38
N ASP A 547 4.68 8.52 39.59
CA ASP A 547 4.53 9.96 39.82
C ASP A 547 5.63 10.79 39.15
N SER A 548 6.86 10.27 39.05
CA SER A 548 7.98 10.97 38.41
C SER A 548 7.76 11.19 36.91
N GLY A 549 7.30 10.16 36.18
CA GLY A 549 6.92 10.30 34.78
C GLY A 549 5.72 11.24 34.58
N VAL A 550 4.71 11.17 35.46
CA VAL A 550 3.55 12.07 35.43
C VAL A 550 3.93 13.52 35.71
N LYS A 551 4.90 13.76 36.59
CA LYS A 551 5.42 15.10 36.88
C LYS A 551 6.07 15.74 35.65
N LEU A 552 6.82 14.96 34.87
CA LEU A 552 7.38 15.42 33.60
C LEU A 552 6.27 15.76 32.59
N LEU A 553 5.30 14.86 32.40
CA LEU A 553 4.14 15.11 31.53
C LEU A 553 3.37 16.36 31.97
N SER A 554 3.19 16.55 33.27
CA SER A 554 2.52 17.72 33.85
C SER A 554 3.25 19.02 33.51
N ALA A 555 4.58 19.03 33.52
CA ALA A 555 5.35 20.20 33.09
C ALA A 555 5.07 20.57 31.63
N GLY A 556 5.04 19.57 30.73
CA GLY A 556 4.68 19.76 29.32
C GLY A 556 3.24 20.22 29.11
N LEU A 557 2.28 19.68 29.88
CA LEU A 557 0.87 20.11 29.85
C LEU A 557 0.70 21.57 30.31
N GLY A 558 1.50 22.01 31.28
CA GLY A 558 1.51 23.38 31.78
C GLY A 558 2.04 24.41 30.77
N ASN A 559 2.66 23.97 29.67
CA ASN A 559 3.10 24.85 28.59
C ASN A 559 1.90 25.37 27.78
N LEU A 560 1.79 26.69 27.62
CA LEU A 560 0.69 27.36 26.89
C LEU A 560 0.57 26.95 25.41
N HIS A 561 1.62 26.36 24.83
CA HIS A 561 1.60 25.85 23.46
C HIS A 561 1.11 24.41 23.34
N CYS A 562 0.90 23.71 24.46
CA CYS A 562 0.37 22.35 24.45
C CYS A 562 -1.10 22.35 24.01
N LYS A 563 -1.41 21.52 23.02
CA LYS A 563 -2.72 21.42 22.36
C LYS A 563 -3.44 20.11 22.66
N LEU A 564 -2.92 19.34 23.61
CA LEU A 564 -3.46 18.02 23.95
C LEU A 564 -4.87 18.16 24.54
N GLU A 565 -5.80 17.39 23.99
CA GLU A 565 -7.21 17.37 24.36
C GLU A 565 -7.57 16.10 25.16
N THR A 566 -6.87 14.98 24.88
CA THR A 566 -7.09 13.70 25.55
C THR A 566 -5.77 13.14 26.05
N LEU A 567 -5.70 12.83 27.34
CA LEU A 567 -4.58 12.14 27.97
C LEU A 567 -5.08 10.91 28.72
N ARG A 568 -4.62 9.72 28.31
CA ARG A 568 -4.93 8.46 28.99
C ARG A 568 -3.69 7.94 29.70
N LEU A 569 -3.80 7.80 31.02
CA LEU A 569 -2.78 7.30 31.94
C LEU A 569 -3.32 6.12 32.76
N THR A 570 -4.19 5.31 32.15
CA THR A 570 -4.82 4.18 32.85
C THR A 570 -3.75 3.20 33.32
N GLY A 571 -3.77 2.80 34.60
CA GLY A 571 -2.84 1.80 35.12
C GLY A 571 -1.37 2.19 35.00
N CYS A 572 -1.03 3.46 35.24
CA CYS A 572 0.33 3.99 35.15
C CYS A 572 1.09 4.07 36.49
N LEU A 573 0.54 3.47 37.55
CA LEU A 573 1.06 3.49 38.92
C LEU A 573 1.10 4.92 39.52
N VAL A 574 0.11 5.73 39.20
CA VAL A 574 -0.01 7.12 39.68
C VAL A 574 -0.60 7.15 41.09
N THR A 575 0.01 7.95 41.96
CA THR A 575 -0.45 8.16 43.34
C THR A 575 -0.98 9.59 43.54
N GLU A 576 -1.25 9.97 44.79
CA GLU A 576 -1.68 11.33 45.15
C GLU A 576 -0.69 12.41 44.67
N GLU A 577 0.62 12.12 44.66
CA GLU A 577 1.66 13.07 44.23
C GLU A 577 1.57 13.39 42.73
N GLY A 578 1.42 12.37 41.89
CA GLY A 578 1.23 12.54 40.45
C GLY A 578 -0.08 13.29 40.14
N CYS A 579 -1.15 12.98 40.88
CA CYS A 579 -2.42 13.71 40.78
C CYS A 579 -2.25 15.20 41.11
N ALA A 580 -1.52 15.54 42.19
CA ALA A 580 -1.25 16.93 42.55
C ALA A 580 -0.47 17.68 41.44
N SER A 581 0.49 17.00 40.79
CA SER A 581 1.24 17.56 39.66
C SER A 581 0.34 17.86 38.46
N LEU A 582 -0.57 16.94 38.10
CA LEU A 582 -1.54 17.14 37.02
C LEU A 582 -2.50 18.30 37.30
N VAL A 583 -3.01 18.41 38.53
CA VAL A 583 -3.89 19.53 38.94
C VAL A 583 -3.15 20.87 38.82
N SER A 584 -1.87 20.92 39.23
CA SER A 584 -1.05 22.13 39.07
C SER A 584 -0.88 22.52 37.59
N ALA A 585 -0.68 21.55 36.70
CA ALA A 585 -0.56 21.79 35.27
C ALA A 585 -1.87 22.31 34.66
N LEU A 586 -3.00 21.70 35.01
CA LEU A 586 -4.33 22.10 34.54
C LEU A 586 -4.72 23.52 34.97
N ARG A 587 -4.29 23.96 36.15
CA ARG A 587 -4.45 25.35 36.61
C ARG A 587 -3.57 26.33 35.84
N SER A 588 -2.38 25.89 35.44
CA SER A 588 -1.39 26.73 34.73
C SER A 588 -1.75 26.89 33.24
N ASN A 589 -2.33 25.86 32.63
CA ASN A 589 -2.79 25.86 31.25
C ASN A 589 -4.22 25.28 31.15
N PRO A 590 -5.26 26.11 31.40
CA PRO A 590 -6.63 25.64 31.49
C PRO A 590 -7.32 25.29 30.16
N SER A 591 -6.71 25.56 29.00
CA SER A 591 -7.48 25.82 27.77
C SER A 591 -7.72 24.64 26.82
N HIS A 592 -7.09 23.47 26.99
CA HIS A 592 -7.13 22.42 25.96
C HIS A 592 -7.51 21.01 26.41
N LEU A 593 -7.11 20.55 27.61
CA LEU A 593 -7.40 19.17 28.02
C LEU A 593 -8.88 18.99 28.37
N ARG A 594 -9.54 18.05 27.69
CA ARG A 594 -10.97 17.72 27.81
C ARG A 594 -11.22 16.33 28.40
N GLU A 595 -10.34 15.37 28.13
CA GLU A 595 -10.43 14.02 28.70
C GLU A 595 -9.14 13.64 29.42
N LEU A 596 -9.26 13.24 30.69
CA LEU A 596 -8.19 12.69 31.51
C LEU A 596 -8.64 11.35 32.08
N ASP A 597 -7.96 10.28 31.68
CA ASP A 597 -8.23 8.94 32.20
C ASP A 597 -7.11 8.46 33.13
N LEU A 598 -7.40 8.44 34.43
CA LEU A 598 -6.53 7.95 35.51
C LEU A 598 -7.07 6.64 36.12
N SER A 599 -7.97 5.94 35.44
CA SER A 599 -8.51 4.67 35.93
C SER A 599 -7.40 3.67 36.24
N TYR A 600 -7.67 2.72 37.12
CA TYR A 600 -6.75 1.66 37.52
C TYR A 600 -5.41 2.16 38.12
N ASN A 601 -5.38 3.37 38.66
CA ASN A 601 -4.26 3.91 39.47
C ASN A 601 -4.61 3.90 40.97
N HIS A 602 -3.77 4.54 41.79
CA HIS A 602 -3.99 4.71 43.23
C HIS A 602 -3.96 6.20 43.65
N PRO A 603 -4.86 7.04 43.11
CA PRO A 603 -4.88 8.48 43.39
C PRO A 603 -5.16 8.82 44.87
N GLY A 604 -5.64 7.86 45.67
CA GLY A 604 -6.07 8.06 47.05
C GLY A 604 -7.25 9.05 47.19
N ASP A 605 -7.80 9.17 48.39
CA ASP A 605 -8.91 10.10 48.65
C ASP A 605 -8.46 11.55 48.42
N SER A 606 -7.20 11.86 48.74
CA SER A 606 -6.65 13.21 48.58
C SER A 606 -6.50 13.58 47.11
N GLY A 607 -5.93 12.70 46.29
CA GLY A 607 -5.75 12.95 44.85
C GLY A 607 -7.09 13.02 44.11
N VAL A 608 -8.06 12.15 44.44
CA VAL A 608 -9.43 12.25 43.90
C VAL A 608 -10.05 13.60 44.24
N ARG A 609 -9.98 14.02 45.51
CA ARG A 609 -10.50 15.33 45.93
C ARG A 609 -9.83 16.49 45.20
N LEU A 610 -8.51 16.45 45.02
CA LEU A 610 -7.77 17.50 44.29
C LEU A 610 -8.18 17.58 42.82
N LEU A 611 -8.34 16.44 42.15
CA LEU A 611 -8.79 16.36 40.75
C LEU A 611 -10.24 16.84 40.61
N SER A 612 -11.13 16.42 41.50
CA SER A 612 -12.52 16.86 41.52
C SER A 612 -12.65 18.37 41.80
N ALA A 613 -11.89 18.92 42.75
CA ALA A 613 -11.87 20.37 42.99
C ALA A 613 -11.30 21.16 41.80
N GLY A 614 -10.41 20.54 41.00
CA GLY A 614 -9.92 21.12 39.75
C GLY A 614 -11.00 21.26 38.67
N LEU A 615 -12.02 20.38 38.66
CA LEU A 615 -13.17 20.47 37.76
C LEU A 615 -14.15 21.60 38.11
N GLU A 616 -14.17 22.03 39.37
CA GLU A 616 -15.00 23.14 39.83
C GLU A 616 -14.43 24.52 39.44
N ASP A 617 -13.17 24.56 38.95
CA ASP A 617 -12.55 25.79 38.47
C ASP A 617 -13.25 26.24 37.16
N PRO A 618 -13.81 27.47 37.11
CA PRO A 618 -14.54 27.98 35.95
C PRO A 618 -13.66 28.14 34.69
N HIS A 619 -12.34 28.09 34.85
CA HIS A 619 -11.41 28.10 33.74
C HIS A 619 -11.05 26.70 33.23
N CYS A 620 -11.29 25.63 34.01
CA CYS A 620 -11.01 24.27 33.59
C CYS A 620 -11.94 23.83 32.45
N ARG A 621 -11.39 23.21 31.41
CA ARG A 621 -12.14 22.66 30.26
C ARG A 621 -12.27 21.13 30.28
N LEU A 622 -11.88 20.49 31.36
CA LEU A 622 -11.93 19.05 31.48
C LEU A 622 -13.41 18.59 31.54
N GLU A 623 -13.86 17.92 30.49
CA GLU A 623 -15.24 17.44 30.32
C GLU A 623 -15.41 16.03 30.89
N LYS A 624 -14.35 15.21 30.84
CA LYS A 624 -14.36 13.81 31.26
C LYS A 624 -13.15 13.48 32.11
N LEU A 625 -13.41 13.04 33.34
CA LEU A 625 -12.40 12.56 34.29
C LEU A 625 -12.77 11.16 34.74
N ASN A 626 -11.89 10.18 34.50
CA ASN A 626 -12.04 8.84 35.04
C ASN A 626 -10.97 8.59 36.12
N VAL A 627 -11.38 8.22 37.33
CA VAL A 627 -10.49 7.98 38.49
C VAL A 627 -10.82 6.67 39.22
N GLU A 628 -11.38 5.69 38.51
CA GLU A 628 -11.71 4.38 39.08
C GLU A 628 -10.45 3.76 39.72
N HIS A 629 -10.42 3.59 41.05
CA HIS A 629 -9.29 3.00 41.76
C HIS A 629 -9.68 1.67 42.42
N GLY A 630 -8.81 0.66 42.30
CA GLY A 630 -9.06 -0.70 42.79
C GLY A 630 -8.28 -1.06 44.06
N GLY A 631 -7.95 -0.07 44.89
CA GLY A 631 -7.16 -0.23 46.10
C GLY A 631 -5.66 -0.46 45.84
N GLU A 632 -4.93 -0.91 46.87
CA GLU A 632 -3.47 -1.07 46.85
C GLU A 632 -2.96 -2.04 45.77
N ASN A 633 -3.80 -2.99 45.33
CA ASN A 633 -3.47 -3.92 44.26
C ASN A 633 -3.08 -3.22 42.95
N ARG A 634 -3.55 -1.99 42.72
CA ARG A 634 -3.20 -1.17 41.54
C ARG A 634 -1.74 -0.73 41.51
N MET A 635 -1.03 -0.82 42.63
CA MET A 635 0.40 -0.47 42.73
C MET A 635 1.35 -1.62 42.35
N LYS A 636 0.81 -2.81 42.05
CA LYS A 636 1.62 -3.92 41.51
C LYS A 636 2.08 -3.58 40.08
N PRO A 637 3.32 -3.89 39.69
CA PRO A 637 3.79 -3.64 38.32
C PRO A 637 3.10 -4.55 37.30
N GLY A 638 3.05 -4.10 36.05
CA GLY A 638 2.51 -4.88 34.93
C GLY A 638 1.04 -5.30 35.09
N ILE A 639 0.63 -6.36 34.40
CA ILE A 639 -0.79 -6.79 34.34
C ILE A 639 -1.36 -7.28 35.68
N ARG A 640 -0.51 -7.59 36.68
CA ARG A 640 -0.94 -7.98 38.04
C ARG A 640 -1.68 -6.85 38.78
N LYS A 641 -1.62 -5.61 38.29
CA LYS A 641 -2.47 -4.52 38.79
C LYS A 641 -3.95 -4.74 38.52
N TYR A 642 -4.31 -5.64 37.60
CA TYR A 642 -5.69 -5.93 37.20
C TYR A 642 -6.32 -7.14 37.91
N VAL A 643 -5.74 -7.61 39.01
CA VAL A 643 -6.27 -8.78 39.75
C VAL A 643 -7.76 -8.62 40.02
N CYS A 644 -8.53 -9.66 39.67
CA CYS A 644 -9.94 -9.79 40.00
C CYS A 644 -10.21 -11.08 40.77
N ASP A 645 -11.22 -11.04 41.63
CA ASP A 645 -11.69 -12.21 42.36
C ASP A 645 -12.76 -12.93 41.54
N LEU A 646 -12.55 -14.23 41.33
CA LEU A 646 -13.45 -15.10 40.55
C LEU A 646 -13.93 -16.27 41.40
N THR A 647 -15.16 -16.72 41.13
CA THR A 647 -15.75 -17.88 41.80
C THR A 647 -16.42 -18.81 40.79
N LEU A 648 -16.25 -20.12 40.95
CA LEU A 648 -16.86 -21.13 40.07
C LEU A 648 -18.36 -21.21 40.32
N ASP A 649 -19.15 -21.27 39.24
CA ASP A 649 -20.61 -21.33 39.30
C ASP A 649 -21.12 -22.78 39.44
N PRO A 650 -21.70 -23.16 40.60
CA PRO A 650 -22.31 -24.47 40.82
C PRO A 650 -23.52 -24.76 39.91
N ASN A 651 -24.08 -23.75 39.25
CA ASN A 651 -25.18 -23.91 38.30
C ASN A 651 -24.71 -24.33 36.91
N THR A 652 -23.45 -24.07 36.56
CA THR A 652 -22.87 -24.43 35.25
C THR A 652 -22.08 -25.74 35.29
N VAL A 653 -21.51 -26.09 36.45
CA VAL A 653 -20.60 -27.22 36.62
C VAL A 653 -21.19 -28.57 36.18
N ASN A 654 -20.45 -29.32 35.37
CA ASN A 654 -20.82 -30.67 34.99
C ASN A 654 -20.88 -31.62 36.19
N ARG A 655 -21.82 -32.59 36.18
CA ARG A 655 -22.03 -33.54 37.28
C ARG A 655 -20.82 -34.41 37.61
N LEU A 656 -19.86 -34.60 36.71
CA LEU A 656 -18.64 -35.37 37.03
C LEU A 656 -17.56 -34.52 37.73
N LEU A 657 -17.75 -33.21 37.85
CA LEU A 657 -16.78 -32.32 38.47
C LEU A 657 -17.20 -32.02 39.91
N SER A 658 -16.25 -31.99 40.86
CA SER A 658 -16.49 -31.57 42.23
C SER A 658 -15.87 -30.19 42.48
N LEU A 659 -16.67 -29.26 43.00
CA LEU A 659 -16.20 -27.96 43.49
C LEU A 659 -15.72 -28.04 44.95
N SER A 660 -14.64 -27.35 45.28
CA SER A 660 -14.01 -27.27 46.61
C SER A 660 -13.32 -25.92 46.81
N GLU A 661 -12.71 -25.70 47.98
CA GLU A 661 -12.02 -24.43 48.34
C GLU A 661 -12.93 -23.22 48.11
N GLU A 662 -14.13 -23.22 48.71
CA GLU A 662 -15.13 -22.15 48.55
C GLU A 662 -15.51 -21.86 47.08
N ASN A 663 -15.61 -22.92 46.26
CA ASN A 663 -15.82 -22.84 44.81
C ASN A 663 -14.67 -22.15 44.06
N ARG A 664 -13.44 -22.20 44.56
CA ARG A 664 -12.25 -21.75 43.82
C ARG A 664 -11.51 -22.90 43.12
N LYS A 665 -11.85 -24.16 43.42
CA LYS A 665 -11.21 -25.33 42.80
C LYS A 665 -12.21 -26.32 42.25
N VAL A 666 -11.95 -26.79 41.04
CA VAL A 666 -12.70 -27.87 40.37
C VAL A 666 -11.81 -29.09 40.18
N THR A 667 -12.37 -30.29 40.36
CA THR A 667 -11.65 -31.56 40.17
C THR A 667 -12.54 -32.60 39.50
N TRP A 668 -12.01 -33.37 38.56
CA TRP A 668 -12.78 -34.46 37.95
C TRP A 668 -12.88 -35.68 38.89
N ARG A 669 -14.11 -36.18 39.10
CA ARG A 669 -14.45 -37.39 39.86
C ARG A 669 -15.12 -38.43 38.96
N ARG A 670 -14.96 -39.71 39.30
CA ARG A 670 -15.64 -40.81 38.59
C ARG A 670 -17.14 -40.81 38.85
N GLU A 671 -17.55 -40.39 40.03
CA GLU A 671 -18.95 -40.40 40.47
C GLU A 671 -19.64 -39.07 40.17
N LYS A 672 -20.93 -39.14 39.84
CA LYS A 672 -21.76 -37.95 39.64
C LYS A 672 -22.02 -37.27 40.98
N GLN A 673 -21.67 -35.99 41.06
CA GLN A 673 -21.92 -35.13 42.20
C GLN A 673 -23.42 -34.78 42.27
N PRO A 674 -23.99 -34.61 43.49
CA PRO A 674 -25.42 -34.44 43.72
C PRO A 674 -25.90 -33.00 43.43
N TYR A 675 -25.52 -32.44 42.28
CA TYR A 675 -25.97 -31.10 41.88
C TYR A 675 -27.40 -31.13 41.31
N PRO A 676 -28.28 -30.18 41.71
CA PRO A 676 -29.60 -30.02 41.13
C PRO A 676 -29.56 -29.81 39.61
N ASP A 677 -30.59 -30.26 38.90
CA ASP A 677 -30.74 -29.91 37.48
C ASP A 677 -30.87 -28.39 37.32
N HIS A 678 -30.22 -27.85 36.29
CA HIS A 678 -30.23 -26.41 36.00
C HIS A 678 -30.04 -26.21 34.48
N PRO A 679 -30.74 -25.25 33.83
CA PRO A 679 -30.65 -25.04 32.38
C PRO A 679 -29.24 -24.68 31.90
N GLU A 680 -28.47 -23.95 32.71
CA GLU A 680 -27.09 -23.56 32.39
C GLU A 680 -26.04 -24.66 32.65
N ARG A 681 -26.45 -25.84 33.13
CA ARG A 681 -25.51 -26.90 33.51
C ARG A 681 -24.97 -27.60 32.27
N PHE A 682 -23.64 -27.73 32.18
CA PHE A 682 -23.03 -28.56 31.15
C PHE A 682 -23.36 -30.05 31.37
N GLU A 683 -23.98 -30.68 30.38
CA GLU A 683 -24.48 -32.06 30.49
C GLU A 683 -23.41 -33.09 30.13
N ASP A 684 -22.80 -32.96 28.95
CA ASP A 684 -21.79 -33.89 28.44
C ASP A 684 -20.35 -33.39 28.62
N CYS A 685 -20.14 -32.08 28.48
CA CYS A 685 -18.80 -31.49 28.54
C CYS A 685 -18.39 -31.27 30.00
N ARG A 686 -17.23 -31.83 30.39
CA ARG A 686 -16.64 -31.71 31.75
C ARG A 686 -16.08 -30.30 31.99
N GLN A 687 -16.98 -29.32 32.04
CA GLN A 687 -16.67 -27.89 32.13
C GLN A 687 -17.44 -27.20 33.26
N VAL A 688 -16.92 -26.04 33.66
CA VAL A 688 -17.55 -25.10 34.58
C VAL A 688 -17.18 -23.68 34.17
N LEU A 689 -18.10 -22.73 34.34
CA LEU A 689 -17.83 -21.30 34.21
C LEU A 689 -17.75 -20.64 35.57
N CYS A 690 -17.07 -19.49 35.63
CA CYS A 690 -17.14 -18.57 36.77
C CYS A 690 -18.48 -17.81 36.75
N ARG A 691 -18.87 -17.29 37.92
CA ARG A 691 -20.11 -16.51 38.09
C ARG A 691 -19.99 -15.11 37.49
N GLU A 692 -18.79 -14.54 37.58
CA GLU A 692 -18.49 -13.17 37.21
C GLU A 692 -18.35 -13.04 35.68
N GLY A 693 -19.19 -12.19 35.08
CA GLY A 693 -19.06 -11.79 33.68
C GLY A 693 -18.15 -10.57 33.59
N LEU A 694 -17.06 -10.67 32.83
CA LEU A 694 -16.02 -9.66 32.74
C LEU A 694 -16.26 -8.75 31.53
N THR A 695 -16.25 -7.44 31.77
CA THR A 695 -16.41 -6.37 30.76
C THR A 695 -15.30 -5.31 30.81
N GLY A 696 -14.37 -5.42 31.76
CA GLY A 696 -13.26 -4.49 31.96
C GLY A 696 -11.89 -5.16 31.80
N ARG A 697 -10.85 -4.52 32.34
CA ARG A 697 -9.50 -5.10 32.41
C ARG A 697 -9.37 -5.99 33.63
N CYS A 698 -9.11 -7.27 33.39
CA CYS A 698 -9.10 -8.29 34.44
C CYS A 698 -7.89 -9.21 34.30
N TYR A 699 -7.28 -9.55 35.42
CA TYR A 699 -6.20 -10.52 35.50
C TYR A 699 -6.50 -11.55 36.57
N TRP A 700 -6.27 -12.83 36.29
CA TRP A 700 -6.36 -13.89 37.29
C TRP A 700 -5.32 -14.98 37.00
N GLU A 701 -4.88 -15.67 38.05
CA GLU A 701 -3.98 -16.81 37.94
C GLU A 701 -4.74 -18.11 38.25
N VAL A 702 -4.43 -19.16 37.51
CA VAL A 702 -4.95 -20.51 37.73
C VAL A 702 -3.82 -21.50 37.85
N GLU A 703 -3.94 -22.41 38.81
CA GLU A 703 -3.07 -23.56 38.95
C GLU A 703 -3.82 -24.81 38.50
N TRP A 704 -3.20 -25.62 37.65
CA TRP A 704 -3.83 -26.80 37.06
C TRP A 704 -3.00 -28.06 37.33
N SER A 705 -3.61 -29.24 37.13
CA SER A 705 -2.91 -30.53 37.23
C SER A 705 -3.47 -31.57 36.26
N GLY A 706 -2.58 -32.31 35.59
CA GLY A 706 -2.94 -33.31 34.58
C GLY A 706 -3.20 -32.69 33.22
N GLY A 707 -4.46 -32.44 32.84
CA GLY A 707 -4.79 -31.77 31.58
C GLY A 707 -6.02 -30.90 31.72
N ALA A 708 -5.94 -29.65 31.26
CA ALA A 708 -7.01 -28.67 31.43
C ALA A 708 -7.11 -27.67 30.26
N ASP A 709 -8.33 -27.25 29.94
CA ASP A 709 -8.55 -26.01 29.17
C ASP A 709 -8.81 -24.86 30.14
N ILE A 710 -8.13 -23.76 29.90
CA ILE A 710 -8.32 -22.49 30.60
C ILE A 710 -8.78 -21.48 29.56
N GLY A 711 -9.98 -20.95 29.69
CA GLY A 711 -10.54 -20.08 28.67
C GLY A 711 -11.55 -19.08 29.18
N VAL A 712 -12.12 -18.35 28.23
CA VAL A 712 -13.26 -17.45 28.45
C VAL A 712 -14.30 -17.71 27.36
N THR A 713 -15.57 -17.47 27.67
CA THR A 713 -16.67 -17.66 26.73
C THR A 713 -17.76 -16.64 26.92
N TYR A 714 -18.50 -16.34 25.85
CA TYR A 714 -19.82 -15.72 26.01
C TYR A 714 -20.78 -16.67 26.74
N LYS A 715 -21.81 -16.08 27.36
CA LYS A 715 -22.82 -16.82 28.11
C LYS A 715 -23.57 -17.85 27.23
N GLY A 716 -23.77 -17.53 25.95
CA GLY A 716 -24.51 -18.34 24.98
C GLY A 716 -23.78 -19.57 24.41
N ILE A 717 -22.72 -20.06 25.05
CA ILE A 717 -22.10 -21.35 24.70
C ILE A 717 -23.09 -22.50 24.96
N SER A 718 -23.13 -23.50 24.07
CA SER A 718 -24.08 -24.60 24.20
C SER A 718 -23.77 -25.45 25.44
N ARG A 719 -24.82 -25.81 26.18
CA ARG A 719 -24.72 -26.59 27.42
C ARG A 719 -24.92 -28.09 27.21
N ARG A 720 -25.46 -28.49 26.05
CA ARG A 720 -25.92 -29.86 25.77
C ARG A 720 -25.33 -30.38 24.46
N GLY A 721 -24.96 -31.66 24.47
CA GLY A 721 -24.34 -32.32 23.34
C GLY A 721 -22.82 -32.48 23.49
N ARG A 722 -22.25 -33.31 22.61
CA ARG A 722 -20.82 -33.66 22.58
C ARG A 722 -20.04 -32.97 21.45
N GLY A 723 -20.70 -32.06 20.73
CA GLY A 723 -20.14 -31.36 19.58
C GLY A 723 -19.23 -30.19 19.96
N GLU A 724 -18.64 -29.60 18.93
CA GLU A 724 -17.70 -28.47 19.00
C GLU A 724 -18.35 -27.21 19.63
N ASP A 725 -19.66 -27.01 19.42
CA ASP A 725 -20.45 -25.89 19.95
C ASP A 725 -20.49 -25.79 21.49
N CYS A 726 -20.13 -26.87 22.19
CA CYS A 726 -20.18 -26.94 23.65
C CYS A 726 -18.81 -26.79 24.32
N CYS A 727 -17.71 -27.02 23.59
CA CYS A 727 -16.37 -27.10 24.16
C CYS A 727 -15.65 -25.75 24.10
N LEU A 728 -14.99 -25.35 25.17
CA LEU A 728 -14.18 -24.13 25.24
C LEU A 728 -13.06 -24.14 24.18
N GLY A 729 -13.04 -23.15 23.30
CA GLY A 729 -12.07 -22.99 22.21
C GLY A 729 -12.47 -23.65 20.88
N TYR A 730 -13.53 -24.47 20.86
CA TYR A 730 -13.94 -25.25 19.68
C TYR A 730 -15.05 -24.57 18.87
N ASN A 731 -15.45 -23.35 19.25
CA ASN A 731 -16.49 -22.57 18.59
C ASN A 731 -16.07 -21.09 18.51
N ASP A 732 -16.89 -20.29 17.83
CA ASP A 732 -16.71 -18.86 17.65
C ASP A 732 -17.10 -18.01 18.88
N LYS A 733 -17.54 -18.65 19.97
CA LYS A 733 -17.98 -17.98 21.22
C LYS A 733 -16.97 -18.09 22.36
N SER A 734 -15.89 -18.84 22.18
CA SER A 734 -14.95 -19.16 23.25
C SER A 734 -13.51 -19.26 22.78
N TRP A 735 -12.60 -18.85 23.66
CA TRP A 735 -11.15 -18.88 23.46
C TRP A 735 -10.53 -19.66 24.61
N SER A 736 -9.63 -20.59 24.33
CA SER A 736 -8.99 -21.37 25.38
C SER A 736 -7.52 -21.65 25.13
N LEU A 737 -6.83 -21.92 26.22
CA LEU A 737 -5.49 -22.48 26.26
C LEU A 737 -5.59 -23.88 26.86
N PHE A 738 -5.35 -24.89 26.02
CA PHE A 738 -5.14 -26.26 26.46
C PHE A 738 -3.75 -26.36 27.07
N CYS A 739 -3.70 -26.91 28.29
CA CYS A 739 -2.50 -27.11 29.07
C CYS A 739 -2.31 -28.61 29.35
N ASP A 740 -1.15 -29.11 28.97
CA ASP A 740 -0.66 -30.45 29.27
C ASP A 740 0.78 -30.37 29.82
N ASP A 741 1.25 -31.40 30.50
CA ASP A 741 2.56 -31.42 31.17
C ASP A 741 3.72 -31.12 30.20
N ASN A 742 3.53 -31.40 28.90
CA ASN A 742 4.56 -31.28 27.87
C ASN A 742 4.34 -30.13 26.88
N SER A 743 3.16 -29.50 26.83
CA SER A 743 2.85 -28.50 25.80
C SER A 743 1.68 -27.59 26.16
N TYR A 744 1.62 -26.45 25.47
CA TYR A 744 0.47 -25.56 25.46
C TYR A 744 -0.06 -25.46 24.03
N SER A 745 -1.38 -25.50 23.88
CA SER A 745 -2.04 -25.27 22.59
C SER A 745 -3.17 -24.27 22.78
N ALA A 746 -3.17 -23.20 21.99
CA ALA A 746 -4.23 -22.22 21.98
C ALA A 746 -5.33 -22.63 21.00
N TRP A 747 -6.59 -22.48 21.38
CA TRP A 747 -7.76 -22.91 20.60
C TRP A 747 -8.77 -21.78 20.43
N TYR A 748 -9.22 -21.61 19.19
CA TYR A 748 -10.36 -20.76 18.84
C TYR A 748 -11.03 -21.29 17.57
N ASN A 749 -12.36 -21.39 17.58
CA ASN A 749 -13.17 -21.87 16.45
C ASN A 749 -12.64 -23.18 15.83
N ASN A 750 -12.28 -24.14 16.70
CA ASN A 750 -11.73 -25.46 16.33
C ASN A 750 -10.38 -25.42 15.59
N ASN A 751 -9.72 -24.26 15.55
CA ASN A 751 -8.36 -24.13 15.06
C ASN A 751 -7.40 -24.10 16.25
N SER A 752 -6.26 -24.78 16.13
CA SER A 752 -5.27 -24.91 17.20
C SER A 752 -3.93 -24.32 16.78
N THR A 753 -3.25 -23.68 17.73
CA THR A 753 -1.87 -23.20 17.57
C THR A 753 -1.03 -23.75 18.71
N THR A 754 -0.07 -24.60 18.39
CA THR A 754 0.90 -25.13 19.37
C THR A 754 1.90 -24.04 19.75
N ILE A 755 2.18 -23.91 21.04
CA ILE A 755 3.07 -22.88 21.57
C ILE A 755 4.38 -23.55 22.00
N ASP A 756 5.46 -23.22 21.29
CA ASP A 756 6.80 -23.71 21.58
C ASP A 756 7.41 -22.96 22.77
N VAL A 757 7.40 -23.60 23.94
CA VAL A 757 7.96 -23.00 25.16
C VAL A 757 8.78 -24.06 25.92
N PRO A 758 9.97 -23.73 26.46
CA PRO A 758 10.82 -24.68 27.17
C PRO A 758 10.05 -25.42 28.28
N SER A 759 10.35 -26.71 28.47
CA SER A 759 9.75 -27.53 29.52
C SER A 759 10.00 -26.91 30.91
N SER A 760 8.93 -26.76 31.69
CA SER A 760 8.97 -26.15 33.03
C SER A 760 8.00 -26.88 33.94
N ARG A 761 8.31 -26.93 35.24
CA ARG A 761 7.46 -27.57 36.27
C ARG A 761 6.34 -26.65 36.80
N SER A 762 6.17 -25.44 36.25
CA SER A 762 5.14 -24.51 36.71
C SER A 762 3.80 -24.79 36.01
N HIS A 763 2.86 -25.40 36.74
CA HIS A 763 1.47 -25.60 36.28
C HIS A 763 0.59 -24.40 36.60
N ARG A 764 1.12 -23.18 36.45
CA ARG A 764 0.37 -21.94 36.70
C ARG A 764 0.29 -21.08 35.45
N VAL A 765 -0.93 -20.64 35.14
CA VAL A 765 -1.24 -19.81 33.99
C VAL A 765 -1.88 -18.52 34.48
N GLY A 766 -1.34 -17.39 34.06
CA GLY A 766 -1.97 -16.08 34.21
C GLY A 766 -2.81 -15.77 32.97
N VAL A 767 -4.01 -15.26 33.16
CA VAL A 767 -4.91 -14.83 32.08
C VAL A 767 -5.18 -13.34 32.26
N TYR A 768 -5.01 -12.57 31.19
CA TYR A 768 -5.29 -11.14 31.14
C TYR A 768 -6.30 -10.85 30.04
N LEU A 769 -7.43 -10.28 30.43
CA LEU A 769 -8.47 -9.80 29.53
C LEU A 769 -8.42 -8.27 29.52
N ASP A 770 -8.19 -7.68 28.36
CA ASP A 770 -8.47 -6.26 28.09
C ASP A 770 -9.71 -6.21 27.19
N TRP A 771 -10.88 -6.26 27.82
CA TRP A 771 -12.16 -6.31 27.12
C TRP A 771 -12.37 -5.08 26.21
N PRO A 772 -12.10 -3.82 26.66
CA PRO A 772 -12.20 -2.64 25.79
C PRO A 772 -11.26 -2.68 24.58
N ALA A 773 -10.03 -3.18 24.75
CA ALA A 773 -9.08 -3.31 23.65
C ALA A 773 -9.33 -4.53 22.76
N GLY A 774 -10.27 -5.40 23.13
CA GLY A 774 -10.55 -6.62 22.39
C GLY A 774 -9.41 -7.64 22.44
N THR A 775 -8.67 -7.73 23.54
CA THR A 775 -7.54 -8.67 23.66
C THR A 775 -7.65 -9.61 24.84
N LEU A 776 -7.24 -10.87 24.65
CA LEU A 776 -7.15 -11.90 25.68
C LEU A 776 -5.78 -12.56 25.61
N SER A 777 -4.98 -12.40 26.66
CA SER A 777 -3.59 -12.87 26.70
C SER A 777 -3.39 -13.92 27.76
N PHE A 778 -2.60 -14.93 27.43
CA PHE A 778 -2.21 -16.00 28.33
C PHE A 778 -0.72 -15.93 28.62
N TYR A 779 -0.36 -16.20 29.87
CA TYR A 779 1.00 -16.17 30.37
C TYR A 779 1.27 -17.43 31.16
N ARG A 780 2.47 -17.98 31.04
CA ARG A 780 3.00 -18.89 32.05
C ARG A 780 3.42 -18.05 33.24
N ALA A 781 2.86 -18.35 34.41
CA ALA A 781 3.15 -17.64 35.64
C ALA A 781 4.12 -18.42 36.51
N SER A 782 5.08 -17.71 37.09
CA SER A 782 5.86 -18.14 38.25
C SER A 782 5.76 -17.05 39.33
N SER A 783 6.37 -17.27 40.50
CA SER A 783 6.29 -16.34 41.64
C SER A 783 6.50 -14.87 41.22
N ASP A 784 7.55 -14.60 40.43
CA ASP A 784 7.94 -13.23 40.07
C ASP A 784 7.98 -12.96 38.56
N THR A 785 7.72 -13.96 37.71
CA THR A 785 7.83 -13.80 36.26
C THR A 785 6.56 -14.24 35.53
N LEU A 786 6.21 -13.46 34.51
CA LEU A 786 5.16 -13.78 33.54
C LEU A 786 5.80 -13.92 32.17
N THR A 787 5.77 -15.13 31.63
CA THR A 787 6.21 -15.40 30.25
C THR A 787 4.98 -15.42 29.37
N HIS A 788 4.89 -14.48 28.42
CA HIS A 788 3.80 -14.43 27.45
C HIS A 788 3.76 -15.73 26.64
N LEU A 789 2.56 -16.29 26.48
CA LEU A 789 2.31 -17.49 25.68
C LEU A 789 1.62 -17.12 24.37
N ILE A 790 0.48 -16.44 24.45
CA ILE A 790 -0.31 -16.05 23.28
C ILE A 790 -1.29 -14.93 23.62
N THR A 791 -1.70 -14.16 22.59
CA THR A 791 -2.78 -13.19 22.67
C THR A 791 -3.79 -13.42 21.55
N PHE A 792 -5.06 -13.58 21.91
CA PHE A 792 -6.19 -13.48 20.99
C PHE A 792 -6.62 -12.03 20.85
N THR A 793 -7.08 -11.66 19.66
CA THR A 793 -7.69 -10.36 19.39
C THR A 793 -9.07 -10.60 18.77
N SER A 794 -10.10 -10.00 19.36
CA SER A 794 -11.49 -10.11 18.91
C SER A 794 -12.28 -8.86 19.31
N THR A 795 -13.36 -8.55 18.62
CA THR A 795 -14.32 -7.53 19.08
C THR A 795 -15.29 -8.20 20.03
N PHE A 796 -15.12 -7.97 21.34
CA PHE A 796 -16.02 -8.54 22.33
C PHE A 796 -17.34 -7.76 22.39
N THR A 797 -18.46 -8.46 22.26
CA THR A 797 -19.80 -7.84 22.19
C THR A 797 -20.62 -8.01 23.46
N GLU A 798 -20.23 -8.97 24.31
CA GLU A 798 -20.94 -9.35 25.52
C GLU A 798 -19.92 -9.63 26.66
N PRO A 799 -20.38 -9.67 27.93
CA PRO A 799 -19.54 -10.10 29.04
C PRO A 799 -18.94 -11.49 28.80
N LEU A 800 -17.65 -11.62 29.10
CA LEU A 800 -16.92 -12.89 28.99
C LEU A 800 -16.84 -13.58 30.35
N TYR A 801 -17.14 -14.87 30.37
CA TYR A 801 -17.12 -15.69 31.57
C TYR A 801 -15.88 -16.61 31.52
N PRO A 802 -14.95 -16.48 32.47
CA PRO A 802 -13.85 -17.44 32.61
C PRO A 802 -14.39 -18.85 32.81
N GLY A 803 -13.79 -19.85 32.17
CA GLY A 803 -14.25 -21.22 32.20
C GLY A 803 -13.11 -22.22 32.14
N PHE A 804 -13.36 -23.40 32.71
CA PHE A 804 -12.36 -24.45 32.84
C PHE A 804 -12.91 -25.80 32.41
N ARG A 805 -12.10 -26.58 31.69
CA ARG A 805 -12.34 -27.99 31.35
C ARG A 805 -11.22 -28.85 31.93
N VAL A 806 -11.52 -30.07 32.37
CA VAL A 806 -10.50 -31.03 32.84
C VAL A 806 -10.64 -32.39 32.15
N TYR A 807 -9.52 -33.05 31.87
CA TYR A 807 -9.46 -34.20 30.96
C TYR A 807 -9.25 -35.56 31.64
N TYR A 808 -8.45 -35.66 32.71
CA TYR A 808 -8.08 -36.94 33.37
C TYR A 808 -8.63 -37.07 34.80
N VAL A 809 -8.87 -38.30 35.28
CA VAL A 809 -9.51 -38.50 36.60
C VAL A 809 -8.56 -37.93 37.65
N GLY A 810 -9.05 -37.02 38.48
CA GLY A 810 -8.22 -36.31 39.45
C GLY A 810 -7.52 -35.06 38.90
N SER A 811 -7.63 -34.75 37.60
CA SER A 811 -7.24 -33.44 37.08
C SER A 811 -8.03 -32.34 37.75
N SER A 812 -7.36 -31.22 38.01
CA SER A 812 -7.95 -30.10 38.74
C SER A 812 -7.49 -28.75 38.19
N VAL A 813 -8.30 -27.73 38.45
CA VAL A 813 -7.98 -26.32 38.22
C VAL A 813 -8.40 -25.54 39.47
N SER A 814 -7.52 -24.69 39.98
CA SER A 814 -7.68 -23.87 41.19
C SER A 814 -7.39 -22.41 40.86
N LEU A 815 -8.33 -21.52 41.14
CA LEU A 815 -8.17 -20.07 41.09
C LEU A 815 -7.27 -19.61 42.24
N LYS A 816 -6.25 -18.80 41.96
CA LYS A 816 -5.27 -18.32 42.95
C LYS A 816 -5.55 -16.92 43.43
#